data_AF-A0A368G346-F1
#
_entry.id   AF-A0A368G346-F1
#
_cell.length_a   1.000
_cell.length_b   1.000
_cell.length_c   1.000
_cell.angle_alpha   90.00
_cell.angle_beta   90.00
_cell.angle_gamma   90.00
#
_symmetry.space_group_name_H-M   'P 1'
#
loop_
_entity.id
_entity.type
_entity.pdbx_description
1 polymer ?
#
loop_
_entity_poly.entity_id
_entity_poly.type
_entity_poly.pdbx_seq_one_letter_code
_entity_poly.pdbx_strand_id
1 'polypeptide(L)'
;MFLLRSITLYVVITLCHGEGLSDDIYITIPVAEGVAGYRIFNGTHQFGFHSSKADARGVVVMIKKGERAGLLDCWRSRFHDYLGKYHVFLSADMIDRSLIQDILASNCIAGLMIVDPESNVDPTEALSHDGACPNPKSGIYEDGCATTSIWNEKGYVLPDGLRNIDWNMQILYLFNKTHIDAIKKCHDLFNVPKDGAPFVSFPFCAASFGVFSTAAGSSEICYRRSKPWSRLFDVSIENKDDLCSPLVGVSIMAYLPPKVYNATAAPHTARYLMLCARIDSFGIIPEISPGEVSVLTSVIALLATTRTIGQHLDVFERSANKSGRHIIVAFFDGESFDYIGSSDAAYDMMNDEFPRKLRKDLRAQLDPVIASQLDSIVEVQQLGTGDGSASLYALADGKQFEKGELKNLLKALSAGATAAGGSLKAPTAKSRVPPASWHSFARFEPSIRGVVLAPFRDEYNYRRVNSILDRAQWTPAQRSAAITEVLVAASAMLRAAADHVGLDVAQQMALDIDKDFVTSLFECFIDEPDWFKCDFFNKLNGGRFKASTAFYSGKSSYVSAGYRNPVRFFVEWLTTYAAGSTSYTSNVKDEKTCDDLGKDQNVYVYTWQADPKTGAYYCYRTSMGAYTVSSPAFRIDGYDFSNGTYSTWTESLYSIDNLRLYLVEQESFEKVMLGLGIVIAIVSFLVSFSSLISSRFLFVRWFTVTVETRARESKEAALFMATSSLTILCILGNVLTLSRGGPLTDDIYIEIPIHSGTAGSRLFNGTHQFGFHTSESESHGVVVFLKKGEVQELRDCWRERFVDYNGKYHVVLPADMIDNTLVSVILKSDCIAGLIVLDPEARLDNTKRLSHDGACPDPTSGMYSGGCSSENAWNERGYILPGGLRDIDWRMQILFMYNQTHLETVKKCHDLFNVPKEGSSTVSSPFCAASYGSFSRGAGNTEICLRRSIPWTRAVDEIFGKTDSFCSYLYGVNLIAFLPPKIYKNSSSARTTRYLMLAVRVSDFLLLQDSFGLIPEISPGEISVLTSVIAILAAARGIGLHANSFKKAAEHSDRHVIVAFFDGLKDLLDSLSAGITAAGGSLVYPTGDSSMPPSSWYPFARVNPSIKGVVLAPFKDKYEYRRVNSMLDRAGWTAEQHSTAISEITLAASAVLRAAADYVRLDPSVRSSLTIDRKFVRVLFVQLYLFNHLLFFTLLF
;
A
#
# COMPACT_ATOMS: atom_id res chain seq x y z
N MET A 1 -58.12 25.36 6.55
CA MET A 1 -56.84 25.55 7.28
C MET A 1 -55.97 24.30 7.28
N PHE A 2 -56.23 23.27 8.09
CA PHE A 2 -55.27 22.16 8.27
C PHE A 2 -54.90 21.48 6.94
N LEU A 3 -55.91 21.06 6.16
CA LEU A 3 -55.72 20.52 4.80
C LEU A 3 -54.90 21.44 3.89
N LEU A 4 -55.15 22.76 3.95
CA LEU A 4 -54.43 23.74 3.13
C LEU A 4 -52.95 23.85 3.55
N ARG A 5 -52.66 23.84 4.86
CA ARG A 5 -51.27 23.81 5.38
C ARG A 5 -50.57 22.51 5.00
N SER A 6 -51.25 21.37 5.09
CA SER A 6 -50.72 20.07 4.65
C SER A 6 -50.41 20.09 3.16
N ILE A 7 -51.29 20.64 2.32
CA ILE A 7 -51.05 20.80 0.87
C ILE A 7 -49.86 21.73 0.61
N THR A 8 -49.77 22.90 1.25
CA THR A 8 -48.62 23.81 1.08
C THR A 8 -47.30 23.15 1.52
N LEU A 9 -47.28 22.45 2.66
CA LEU A 9 -46.09 21.76 3.15
C LEU A 9 -45.71 20.58 2.24
N TYR A 10 -46.69 19.81 1.78
CA TYR A 10 -46.48 18.69 0.86
C TYR A 10 -45.92 19.16 -0.49
N VAL A 11 -46.44 20.25 -1.05
CA VAL A 11 -45.92 20.88 -2.28
C VAL A 11 -44.51 21.44 -2.08
N VAL A 12 -44.18 22.00 -0.91
CA VAL A 12 -42.81 22.45 -0.62
C VAL A 12 -41.83 21.29 -0.48
N ILE A 13 -42.27 20.14 0.02
CA ILE A 13 -41.43 18.94 0.15
C ILE A 13 -41.23 18.25 -1.21
N THR A 14 -42.30 18.03 -1.99
CA THR A 14 -42.20 17.31 -3.27
C THR A 14 -41.52 18.10 -4.40
N LEU A 15 -41.28 19.41 -4.22
CA LEU A 15 -40.51 20.22 -5.17
C LEU A 15 -38.99 20.29 -4.86
N CYS A 16 -38.52 19.63 -3.79
CA CYS A 16 -37.12 19.66 -3.36
C CYS A 16 -36.34 18.38 -3.70
N HIS A 17 -36.45 17.89 -4.94
CA HIS A 17 -35.52 16.89 -5.50
C HIS A 17 -34.37 17.63 -6.20
N GLY A 18 -33.12 17.33 -5.84
CA GLY A 18 -31.92 17.95 -6.43
C GLY A 18 -31.06 16.90 -7.14
N GLU A 19 -30.66 17.20 -8.38
CA GLU A 19 -29.67 16.39 -9.11
C GLU A 19 -28.24 16.62 -8.59
N GLY A 20 -27.29 15.82 -9.05
CA GLY A 20 -25.90 15.81 -8.58
C GLY A 20 -25.11 17.04 -9.00
N LEU A 21 -25.29 18.16 -8.28
CA LEU A 21 -24.67 19.49 -8.48
C LEU A 21 -23.14 19.49 -8.77
N SER A 22 -22.42 18.42 -8.43
CA SER A 22 -21.03 18.21 -8.84
C SER A 22 -20.86 18.21 -10.37
N ASP A 23 -21.73 17.53 -11.10
CA ASP A 23 -21.49 17.20 -12.51
C ASP A 23 -21.88 18.34 -13.46
N ASP A 24 -22.77 19.23 -13.01
CA ASP A 24 -23.05 20.52 -13.65
C ASP A 24 -21.90 21.54 -13.46
N ILE A 25 -21.09 21.40 -12.41
CA ILE A 25 -20.01 22.33 -12.06
C ILE A 25 -18.64 21.86 -12.57
N TYR A 26 -18.36 20.55 -12.52
CA TYR A 26 -17.02 19.99 -12.72
C TYR A 26 -16.92 19.05 -13.93
N ILE A 27 -16.26 19.52 -15.00
CA ILE A 27 -15.77 18.61 -16.05
C ILE A 27 -14.55 17.87 -15.49
N THR A 28 -14.74 16.60 -15.13
CA THR A 28 -13.68 15.75 -14.57
C THR A 28 -12.91 15.03 -15.67
N ILE A 29 -11.60 15.26 -15.72
CA ILE A 29 -10.64 14.64 -16.62
C ILE A 29 -9.82 13.62 -15.81
N PRO A 30 -9.84 12.31 -16.15
CA PRO A 30 -9.08 11.31 -15.43
C PRO A 30 -7.57 11.49 -15.65
N VAL A 31 -6.79 11.38 -14.58
CA VAL A 31 -5.32 11.49 -14.60
C VAL A 31 -4.71 10.12 -14.32
N ALA A 32 -3.94 9.59 -15.27
CA ALA A 32 -3.22 8.33 -15.11
C ALA A 32 -2.01 8.47 -14.19
N GLU A 33 -1.61 7.40 -13.51
CA GLU A 33 -0.42 7.41 -12.68
C GLU A 33 0.86 7.60 -13.52
N GLY A 34 1.80 8.40 -13.02
CA GLY A 34 3.05 8.76 -13.70
C GLY A 34 3.02 10.02 -14.58
N VAL A 35 1.85 10.56 -14.94
CA VAL A 35 1.81 11.79 -15.79
C VAL A 35 1.83 13.10 -15.00
N ALA A 36 2.06 13.03 -13.68
CA ALA A 36 2.13 14.19 -12.80
C ALA A 36 3.35 14.09 -11.88
N GLY A 37 3.91 15.24 -11.49
CA GLY A 37 5.05 15.30 -10.58
C GLY A 37 4.63 15.02 -9.13
N TYR A 38 5.53 14.39 -8.40
CA TYR A 38 5.39 14.01 -6.99
C TYR A 38 6.72 14.27 -6.26
N ARG A 39 6.76 14.02 -4.94
CA ARG A 39 8.01 14.18 -4.17
C ARG A 39 8.96 12.99 -4.28
N ILE A 40 10.24 13.31 -4.40
CA ILE A 40 11.37 12.41 -4.20
C ILE A 40 12.32 13.00 -3.16
N PHE A 41 13.14 12.17 -2.52
CA PHE A 41 14.05 12.59 -1.46
C PHE A 41 15.46 12.05 -1.70
N ASN A 42 16.46 12.73 -1.16
CA ASN A 42 17.74 12.11 -0.81
C ASN A 42 17.94 12.19 0.71
N GLY A 43 19.04 11.63 1.23
CA GLY A 43 19.30 11.59 2.68
C GLY A 43 19.29 12.93 3.42
N THR A 44 19.35 14.06 2.71
CA THR A 44 19.42 15.42 3.28
C THR A 44 18.29 16.37 2.86
N HIS A 45 17.62 16.16 1.72
CA HIS A 45 16.67 17.12 1.12
C HIS A 45 15.45 16.42 0.50
N GLN A 46 14.36 17.18 0.34
CA GLN A 46 13.20 16.84 -0.50
C GLN A 46 13.23 17.62 -1.81
N PHE A 47 12.66 17.04 -2.87
CA PHE A 47 12.53 17.64 -4.19
C PHE A 47 11.26 17.13 -4.89
N GLY A 48 11.01 17.63 -6.11
CA GLY A 48 9.82 17.31 -6.88
C GLY A 48 8.66 18.24 -6.54
N PHE A 49 7.42 17.79 -6.76
CA PHE A 49 6.24 18.67 -6.75
C PHE A 49 5.28 18.38 -5.61
N HIS A 50 4.71 19.45 -5.04
CA HIS A 50 3.68 19.37 -4.01
C HIS A 50 2.84 20.66 -3.96
N SER A 51 1.51 20.51 -3.92
CA SER A 51 0.57 21.61 -3.72
C SER A 51 -0.32 21.36 -2.49
N SER A 52 -0.63 22.40 -1.72
CA SER A 52 -1.72 22.31 -0.73
C SER A 52 -3.09 22.16 -1.43
N LYS A 53 -4.10 21.63 -0.73
CA LYS A 53 -5.48 21.54 -1.29
C LYS A 53 -6.12 22.92 -1.57
N ALA A 54 -5.56 24.01 -1.06
CA ALA A 54 -5.97 25.37 -1.41
C ALA A 54 -5.21 25.88 -2.65
N ASP A 55 -3.90 25.63 -2.72
CA ASP A 55 -3.03 26.06 -3.83
C ASP A 55 -3.23 25.26 -5.12
N ALA A 56 -3.83 24.06 -5.04
CA ALA A 56 -4.17 23.21 -6.18
C ALA A 56 -5.19 23.83 -7.17
N ARG A 57 -5.78 24.99 -6.85
CA ARG A 57 -6.86 25.65 -7.60
C ARG A 57 -6.36 26.94 -8.26
N GLY A 58 -6.72 27.15 -9.52
CA GLY A 58 -6.40 28.41 -10.22
C GLY A 58 -7.05 28.59 -11.59
N VAL A 59 -7.14 29.85 -12.03
CA VAL A 59 -7.64 30.20 -13.38
C VAL A 59 -6.67 29.72 -14.46
N VAL A 60 -7.18 29.12 -15.53
CA VAL A 60 -6.34 28.57 -16.62
C VAL A 60 -5.82 29.69 -17.51
N VAL A 61 -4.50 29.77 -17.72
CA VAL A 61 -3.89 30.76 -18.63
C VAL A 61 -2.91 30.06 -19.57
N MET A 62 -3.11 30.23 -20.89
CA MET A 62 -2.11 29.83 -21.87
C MET A 62 -1.02 30.89 -22.02
N ILE A 63 0.22 30.43 -22.20
CA ILE A 63 1.34 31.25 -22.66
C ILE A 63 1.91 30.66 -23.96
N LYS A 64 2.29 31.52 -24.91
CA LYS A 64 2.96 31.13 -26.17
C LYS A 64 4.48 31.22 -26.03
N LYS A 65 5.24 30.54 -26.91
CA LYS A 65 6.72 30.61 -26.88
C LYS A 65 7.18 32.06 -27.02
N GLY A 66 7.93 32.56 -26.02
CA GLY A 66 8.35 33.97 -25.91
C GLY A 66 7.40 34.90 -25.13
N GLU A 67 6.18 34.47 -24.78
CA GLU A 67 5.23 35.25 -23.98
C GLU A 67 5.53 35.11 -22.48
N ARG A 68 5.73 36.24 -21.78
CA ARG A 68 6.08 36.28 -20.34
C ARG A 68 5.27 37.28 -19.52
N ALA A 69 4.44 38.09 -20.18
CA ALA A 69 3.57 39.05 -19.51
C ALA A 69 2.58 38.30 -18.59
N GLY A 70 2.41 38.79 -17.37
CA GLY A 70 1.55 38.18 -16.36
C GLY A 70 2.23 37.24 -15.36
N LEU A 71 3.40 36.66 -15.68
CA LEU A 71 4.09 35.74 -14.77
C LEU A 71 4.46 36.39 -13.43
N LEU A 72 4.98 37.62 -13.47
CA LEU A 72 5.42 38.37 -12.29
C LEU A 72 4.35 39.33 -11.75
N ASP A 73 3.45 39.83 -12.61
CA ASP A 73 2.34 40.73 -12.25
C ASP A 73 1.00 40.00 -12.02
N CYS A 74 1.00 38.67 -11.92
CA CYS A 74 -0.19 37.84 -11.73
C CYS A 74 -1.32 38.13 -12.73
N TRP A 75 -0.96 38.35 -14.00
CA TRP A 75 -1.85 38.75 -15.11
C TRP A 75 -2.86 39.88 -14.75
N ARG A 76 -2.49 40.81 -13.86
CA ARG A 76 -3.38 41.87 -13.33
C ARG A 76 -3.96 42.77 -14.42
N SER A 77 -3.26 42.93 -15.53
CA SER A 77 -3.73 43.62 -16.74
C SER A 77 -4.93 42.95 -17.42
N ARG A 78 -5.00 41.61 -17.39
CA ARG A 78 -6.04 40.79 -18.03
C ARG A 78 -7.16 40.38 -17.06
N PHE A 79 -6.82 40.08 -15.80
CA PHE A 79 -7.75 39.59 -14.76
C PHE A 79 -7.72 40.49 -13.50
N HIS A 80 -8.03 41.79 -13.66
CA HIS A 80 -7.91 42.80 -12.61
C HIS A 80 -8.54 42.40 -11.26
N ASP A 81 -9.79 41.90 -11.29
CA ASP A 81 -10.59 41.58 -10.10
C ASP A 81 -10.35 40.17 -9.51
N TYR A 82 -9.45 39.35 -10.10
CA TYR A 82 -9.18 37.99 -9.59
C TYR A 82 -7.99 37.96 -8.62
N LEU A 83 -8.20 37.62 -7.35
CA LEU A 83 -7.14 37.62 -6.34
C LEU A 83 -6.40 36.29 -6.15
N GLY A 84 -6.82 35.23 -6.84
CA GLY A 84 -6.24 33.88 -6.73
C GLY A 84 -5.00 33.63 -7.61
N LYS A 85 -4.68 32.34 -7.74
CA LYS A 85 -3.53 31.82 -8.51
C LYS A 85 -3.95 31.28 -9.88
N TYR A 86 -2.98 30.99 -10.74
CA TYR A 86 -3.21 30.53 -12.12
C TYR A 86 -2.57 29.17 -12.41
N HIS A 87 -3.27 28.35 -13.19
CA HIS A 87 -2.70 27.16 -13.82
C HIS A 87 -2.17 27.54 -15.21
N VAL A 88 -0.85 27.48 -15.37
CA VAL A 88 -0.17 27.91 -16.59
C VAL A 88 -0.14 26.73 -17.57
N PHE A 89 -0.73 26.91 -18.75
CA PHE A 89 -0.71 25.95 -19.84
C PHE A 89 0.38 26.34 -20.85
N LEU A 90 1.36 25.47 -21.04
CA LEU A 90 2.55 25.70 -21.88
C LEU A 90 2.97 24.43 -22.63
N SER A 91 3.89 24.57 -23.60
CA SER A 91 4.54 23.42 -24.21
C SER A 91 5.92 23.13 -23.58
N ALA A 92 6.33 21.86 -23.66
CA ALA A 92 7.57 21.34 -23.10
C ALA A 92 8.85 22.06 -23.60
N ASP A 93 8.84 22.61 -24.82
CA ASP A 93 9.99 23.32 -25.42
C ASP A 93 10.12 24.78 -24.95
N MET A 94 9.20 25.24 -24.11
CA MET A 94 9.24 26.56 -23.47
C MET A 94 9.96 26.54 -22.11
N ILE A 95 10.35 25.36 -21.60
CA ILE A 95 10.96 25.15 -20.28
C ILE A 95 12.45 25.57 -20.30
N ASP A 96 12.70 26.82 -20.69
CA ASP A 96 14.02 27.44 -20.78
C ASP A 96 14.47 28.06 -19.43
N ARG A 97 15.76 28.40 -19.34
CA ARG A 97 16.39 28.96 -18.12
C ARG A 97 15.68 30.21 -17.60
N SER A 98 15.21 31.06 -18.50
CA SER A 98 14.59 32.33 -18.16
C SER A 98 13.10 32.18 -17.82
N LEU A 99 12.34 31.30 -18.49
CA LEU A 99 10.98 30.98 -18.02
C LEU A 99 11.02 30.37 -16.61
N ILE A 100 11.97 29.45 -16.36
CA ILE A 100 12.13 28.84 -15.04
C ILE A 100 12.52 29.87 -13.97
N GLN A 101 13.36 30.86 -14.29
CA GLN A 101 13.67 31.97 -13.38
C GLN A 101 12.44 32.85 -13.09
N ASP A 102 11.63 33.17 -14.10
CA ASP A 102 10.38 33.94 -13.93
C ASP A 102 9.34 33.15 -13.11
N ILE A 103 9.24 31.83 -13.29
CA ILE A 103 8.37 30.94 -12.49
C ILE A 103 8.84 30.89 -11.04
N LEU A 104 10.14 30.72 -10.77
CA LEU A 104 10.69 30.67 -9.40
C LEU A 104 10.60 32.01 -8.66
N ALA A 105 10.53 33.13 -9.39
CA ALA A 105 10.27 34.45 -8.83
C ALA A 105 8.78 34.76 -8.62
N SER A 106 7.87 33.94 -9.18
CA SER A 106 6.44 34.17 -9.15
C SER A 106 5.74 33.52 -7.95
N ASN A 107 4.87 34.28 -7.28
CA ASN A 107 3.90 33.75 -6.31
C ASN A 107 2.51 33.52 -6.92
N CYS A 108 2.35 33.76 -8.23
CA CYS A 108 1.06 33.78 -8.92
C CYS A 108 0.58 32.38 -9.37
N ILE A 109 1.44 31.37 -9.33
CA ILE A 109 1.22 30.09 -10.00
C ILE A 109 0.67 29.04 -9.00
N ALA A 110 -0.40 28.36 -9.42
CA ALA A 110 -1.00 27.19 -8.76
C ALA A 110 -0.36 25.89 -9.26
N GLY A 111 -0.11 25.83 -10.56
CA GLY A 111 0.53 24.69 -11.21
C GLY A 111 0.79 24.91 -12.70
N LEU A 112 1.42 23.90 -13.29
CA LEU A 112 1.88 23.86 -14.68
C LEU A 112 1.23 22.69 -15.42
N MET A 113 0.61 22.97 -16.57
CA MET A 113 0.06 22.00 -17.51
C MET A 113 0.93 21.99 -18.77
N ILE A 114 1.61 20.88 -19.03
CA ILE A 114 2.60 20.75 -20.11
C ILE A 114 2.06 19.82 -21.19
N VAL A 115 2.19 20.24 -22.44
CA VAL A 115 1.97 19.41 -23.63
C VAL A 115 3.27 19.20 -24.42
N ASP A 116 3.30 18.18 -25.27
CA ASP A 116 4.33 18.04 -26.31
C ASP A 116 4.35 19.27 -27.25
N PRO A 117 5.48 19.58 -27.91
CA PRO A 117 5.59 20.69 -28.85
C PRO A 117 4.83 20.44 -30.16
N GLU A 118 4.13 21.46 -30.63
CA GLU A 118 3.36 21.43 -31.88
C GLU A 118 4.26 21.46 -33.14
N SER A 119 5.58 21.64 -32.97
CA SER A 119 6.61 21.60 -34.01
C SER A 119 7.92 20.96 -33.50
N ASN A 120 8.86 20.68 -34.41
CA ASN A 120 10.20 20.20 -34.01
C ASN A 120 10.95 21.25 -33.17
N VAL A 121 11.70 20.77 -32.18
CA VAL A 121 12.50 21.57 -31.24
C VAL A 121 13.86 21.86 -31.86
N ASP A 122 14.38 23.07 -31.69
CA ASP A 122 15.71 23.42 -32.20
C ASP A 122 16.78 22.60 -31.44
N PRO A 123 17.65 21.83 -32.11
CA PRO A 123 18.68 21.03 -31.46
C PRO A 123 19.75 21.86 -30.72
N THR A 124 19.75 23.19 -30.88
CA THR A 124 20.60 24.12 -30.15
C THR A 124 19.97 24.70 -28.87
N GLU A 125 18.67 24.49 -28.62
CA GLU A 125 18.03 24.93 -27.36
C GLU A 125 18.52 24.08 -26.17
N ALA A 126 18.81 24.75 -25.04
CA ALA A 126 19.28 24.14 -23.80
C ALA A 126 18.07 23.74 -22.94
N LEU A 127 17.70 22.45 -22.98
CA LEU A 127 16.45 21.90 -22.45
C LEU A 127 16.69 20.58 -21.68
N SER A 128 17.88 20.41 -21.09
CA SER A 128 18.20 19.33 -20.15
C SER A 128 17.67 19.66 -18.76
N HIS A 129 16.96 18.72 -18.14
CA HIS A 129 16.43 18.90 -16.78
C HIS A 129 17.41 18.42 -15.70
N ASP A 130 18.56 17.87 -16.10
CA ASP A 130 19.70 17.59 -15.23
C ASP A 130 20.50 18.86 -14.92
N GLY A 131 21.40 18.76 -13.94
CA GLY A 131 22.35 19.81 -13.61
C GLY A 131 23.49 19.94 -14.62
N ALA A 132 24.35 20.93 -14.40
CA ALA A 132 25.56 21.17 -15.17
C ALA A 132 26.58 20.01 -15.05
N CYS A 133 26.60 19.35 -13.88
CA CYS A 133 27.36 18.13 -13.62
C CYS A 133 26.44 17.04 -13.04
N PRO A 134 26.06 16.01 -13.82
CA PRO A 134 25.31 14.85 -13.30
C PRO A 134 26.09 14.07 -12.22
N ASN A 135 25.37 13.47 -11.26
CA ASN A 135 25.91 12.69 -10.13
C ASN A 135 27.17 13.29 -9.43
N PRO A 136 27.19 14.60 -9.09
CA PRO A 136 28.44 15.32 -8.79
C PRO A 136 29.09 14.94 -7.45
N LYS A 137 28.37 14.23 -6.57
CA LYS A 137 28.86 13.72 -5.28
C LYS A 137 29.36 12.26 -5.36
N SER A 138 29.05 11.57 -6.47
CA SER A 138 29.17 10.11 -6.58
C SER A 138 30.29 9.67 -7.53
N GLY A 139 30.93 10.62 -8.23
CA GLY A 139 32.18 10.37 -8.96
C GLY A 139 33.38 10.10 -8.04
N ILE A 140 34.55 9.88 -8.65
CA ILE A 140 35.83 9.67 -7.93
C ILE A 140 36.72 10.93 -7.88
N TYR A 141 36.32 12.02 -8.53
CA TYR A 141 37.11 13.23 -8.66
C TYR A 141 36.74 14.24 -7.56
N GLU A 142 37.68 14.51 -6.65
CA GLU A 142 37.47 15.36 -5.46
C GLU A 142 37.03 16.80 -5.77
N ASP A 143 37.35 17.32 -6.96
CA ASP A 143 36.97 18.67 -7.39
C ASP A 143 35.44 18.86 -7.56
N GLY A 144 34.67 17.77 -7.64
CA GLY A 144 33.23 17.81 -7.90
C GLY A 144 32.88 18.55 -9.20
N CYS A 145 31.91 19.46 -9.14
CA CYS A 145 31.51 20.31 -10.27
C CYS A 145 32.38 21.57 -10.38
N ALA A 146 33.69 21.40 -10.54
CA ALA A 146 34.61 22.50 -10.82
C ALA A 146 34.42 23.06 -12.25
N THR A 147 34.72 24.34 -12.45
CA THR A 147 34.58 25.06 -13.73
C THR A 147 35.41 24.51 -14.90
N THR A 148 36.29 23.54 -14.65
CA THR A 148 37.10 22.85 -15.64
C THR A 148 36.59 21.45 -16.02
N SER A 149 35.44 21.01 -15.48
CA SER A 149 34.85 19.69 -15.76
C SER A 149 33.32 19.69 -15.68
N ILE A 150 32.69 20.64 -16.39
CA ILE A 150 31.24 20.73 -16.53
C ILE A 150 30.79 20.00 -17.80
N TRP A 151 30.13 18.85 -17.64
CA TRP A 151 29.78 18.00 -18.79
C TRP A 151 28.53 18.46 -19.55
N ASN A 152 27.54 19.04 -18.88
CA ASN A 152 26.25 19.40 -19.48
C ASN A 152 26.16 20.89 -19.87
N GLU A 153 27.28 21.61 -20.03
CA GLU A 153 27.31 23.09 -20.11
C GLU A 153 26.36 23.68 -21.17
N LYS A 154 26.30 23.05 -22.35
CA LYS A 154 25.40 23.44 -23.46
C LYS A 154 23.93 23.09 -23.26
N GLY A 155 23.60 22.24 -22.29
CA GLY A 155 22.28 21.63 -22.13
C GLY A 155 21.51 22.06 -20.90
N TYR A 156 22.18 22.31 -19.77
CA TYR A 156 21.48 22.50 -18.48
C TYR A 156 20.56 23.73 -18.46
N VAL A 157 19.32 23.54 -18.01
CA VAL A 157 18.39 24.66 -17.79
C VAL A 157 18.80 25.45 -16.54
N LEU A 158 19.08 24.77 -15.42
CA LEU A 158 19.64 25.36 -14.19
C LEU A 158 20.87 24.56 -13.70
N PRO A 159 21.87 25.19 -13.07
CA PRO A 159 23.13 24.52 -12.69
C PRO A 159 22.94 23.27 -11.81
N ASP A 160 21.98 23.32 -10.88
CA ASP A 160 21.67 22.22 -9.97
C ASP A 160 20.65 21.22 -10.54
N GLY A 161 20.04 21.50 -11.70
CA GLY A 161 19.03 20.67 -12.36
C GLY A 161 17.61 20.89 -11.85
N LEU A 162 16.61 20.74 -12.74
CA LEU A 162 15.19 20.99 -12.43
C LEU A 162 14.58 19.91 -11.51
N ARG A 163 15.15 18.69 -11.52
CA ARG A 163 14.78 17.60 -10.61
C ARG A 163 15.06 17.96 -9.16
N ASN A 164 16.12 18.72 -8.88
CA ASN A 164 16.66 18.93 -7.53
C ASN A 164 16.08 20.20 -6.87
N ILE A 165 14.80 20.49 -7.12
CA ILE A 165 14.04 21.65 -6.61
C ILE A 165 12.76 21.13 -5.92
N ASP A 166 12.41 21.68 -4.75
CA ASP A 166 11.11 21.44 -4.07
C ASP A 166 10.09 22.49 -4.56
N TRP A 167 9.27 22.08 -5.52
CA TRP A 167 8.30 22.95 -6.18
C TRP A 167 7.00 23.03 -5.36
N ASN A 168 6.73 24.20 -4.77
CA ASN A 168 5.49 24.50 -4.02
C ASN A 168 4.30 24.80 -4.96
N MET A 169 4.11 23.96 -5.96
CA MET A 169 3.05 23.98 -6.97
C MET A 169 2.89 22.57 -7.56
N GLN A 170 1.83 22.32 -8.33
CA GLN A 170 1.64 21.04 -9.01
C GLN A 170 2.08 21.09 -10.49
N ILE A 171 2.54 19.97 -11.04
CA ILE A 171 2.83 19.80 -12.47
C ILE A 171 2.05 18.61 -13.04
N LEU A 172 1.57 18.74 -14.28
CA LEU A 172 0.79 17.73 -15.02
C LEU A 172 1.20 17.72 -16.50
N TYR A 173 1.47 16.54 -17.06
CA TYR A 173 1.71 16.33 -18.49
C TYR A 173 0.46 15.78 -19.17
N LEU A 174 0.11 16.38 -20.30
CA LEU A 174 -1.10 16.11 -21.07
C LEU A 174 -0.71 15.59 -22.46
N PHE A 175 -1.00 14.32 -22.70
CA PHE A 175 -0.71 13.63 -23.97
C PHE A 175 -1.98 13.28 -24.77
N ASN A 176 -3.15 13.24 -24.13
CA ASN A 176 -4.43 12.96 -24.78
C ASN A 176 -4.99 14.23 -25.42
N LYS A 177 -5.05 14.27 -26.76
CA LYS A 177 -5.56 15.41 -27.54
C LYS A 177 -6.98 15.83 -27.11
N THR A 178 -7.86 14.87 -26.83
CA THR A 178 -9.24 15.18 -26.38
C THR A 178 -9.27 15.94 -25.06
N HIS A 179 -8.34 15.66 -24.15
CA HIS A 179 -8.23 16.38 -22.86
C HIS A 179 -7.63 17.78 -23.08
N ILE A 180 -6.61 17.89 -23.95
CA ILE A 180 -6.00 19.17 -24.35
C ILE A 180 -7.04 20.09 -24.99
N ASP A 181 -7.83 19.58 -25.94
CA ASP A 181 -8.83 20.36 -26.67
C ASP A 181 -9.99 20.81 -25.75
N ALA A 182 -10.34 20.02 -24.73
CA ALA A 182 -11.30 20.43 -23.70
C ALA A 182 -10.79 21.61 -22.85
N ILE A 183 -9.52 21.57 -22.43
CA ILE A 183 -8.86 22.68 -21.71
C ILE A 183 -8.75 23.91 -22.61
N LYS A 184 -8.32 23.74 -23.87
CA LYS A 184 -8.24 24.83 -24.86
C LYS A 184 -9.58 25.53 -25.04
N LYS A 185 -10.65 24.75 -25.30
CA LYS A 185 -12.03 25.26 -25.42
C LYS A 185 -12.52 25.99 -24.16
N CYS A 186 -12.18 25.53 -22.96
CA CYS A 186 -12.59 26.16 -21.70
C CYS A 186 -11.92 27.54 -21.52
N HIS A 187 -10.62 27.65 -21.76
CA HIS A 187 -9.90 28.93 -21.76
C HIS A 187 -10.46 29.89 -22.82
N ASP A 188 -10.66 29.43 -24.06
CA ASP A 188 -11.00 30.31 -25.18
C ASP A 188 -12.43 30.91 -25.07
N LEU A 189 -13.35 30.24 -24.36
CA LEU A 189 -14.72 30.72 -24.13
C LEU A 189 -14.84 31.75 -22.99
N PHE A 190 -13.98 31.65 -21.97
CA PHE A 190 -14.14 32.37 -20.69
C PHE A 190 -12.96 33.28 -20.31
N ASN A 191 -11.73 32.93 -20.70
CA ASN A 191 -10.51 33.60 -20.23
C ASN A 191 -9.86 34.51 -21.28
N VAL A 192 -10.42 34.59 -22.48
CA VAL A 192 -9.96 35.47 -23.58
C VAL A 192 -10.82 36.75 -23.60
N PRO A 193 -10.23 37.97 -23.70
CA PRO A 193 -11.01 39.20 -23.78
C PRO A 193 -11.91 39.24 -25.02
N LYS A 194 -13.16 39.68 -24.83
CA LYS A 194 -14.18 39.74 -25.90
C LYS A 194 -14.21 41.13 -26.52
N ASP A 195 -14.55 41.18 -27.81
CA ASP A 195 -14.81 42.41 -28.58
C ASP A 195 -13.72 43.51 -28.52
N GLY A 196 -12.47 43.12 -28.27
CA GLY A 196 -11.32 44.03 -28.15
C GLY A 196 -11.18 44.73 -26.79
N ALA A 197 -11.90 44.30 -25.77
CA ALA A 197 -11.71 44.77 -24.39
C ALA A 197 -10.28 44.46 -23.89
N PRO A 198 -9.66 45.33 -23.06
CA PRO A 198 -8.32 45.08 -22.53
C PRO A 198 -8.29 44.10 -21.34
N PHE A 199 -9.45 43.75 -20.76
CA PHE A 199 -9.58 42.85 -19.62
C PHE A 199 -10.69 41.81 -19.85
N VAL A 200 -10.73 40.81 -18.97
CA VAL A 200 -11.72 39.71 -18.98
C VAL A 200 -12.64 39.87 -17.75
N SER A 201 -13.96 39.70 -17.95
CA SER A 201 -14.95 39.65 -16.87
C SER A 201 -15.25 38.22 -16.45
N PHE A 202 -15.68 38.03 -15.20
CA PHE A 202 -16.24 36.76 -14.71
C PHE A 202 -17.45 36.29 -15.56
N PRO A 203 -17.76 34.97 -15.58
CA PRO A 203 -17.02 33.88 -14.93
C PRO A 203 -15.75 33.46 -15.68
N PHE A 204 -14.77 32.96 -14.95
CA PHE A 204 -13.49 32.46 -15.51
C PHE A 204 -13.43 30.93 -15.52
N CYS A 205 -12.82 30.34 -16.56
CA CYS A 205 -12.44 28.94 -16.57
C CYS A 205 -11.26 28.69 -15.63
N ALA A 206 -11.44 27.79 -14.68
CA ALA A 206 -10.44 27.39 -13.70
C ALA A 206 -10.23 25.87 -13.69
N ALA A 207 -9.10 25.47 -13.11
CA ALA A 207 -8.72 24.08 -12.92
C ALA A 207 -8.38 23.80 -11.45
N SER A 208 -8.67 22.56 -11.02
CA SER A 208 -8.23 21.99 -9.75
C SER A 208 -7.51 20.68 -10.02
N PHE A 209 -6.25 20.57 -9.63
CA PHE A 209 -5.46 19.35 -9.72
C PHE A 209 -4.34 19.35 -8.66
N GLY A 210 -4.09 18.20 -8.03
CA GLY A 210 -3.08 18.05 -6.98
C GLY A 210 -2.63 16.61 -6.81
N VAL A 211 -1.35 16.42 -6.48
CA VAL A 211 -0.78 15.13 -6.07
C VAL A 211 -0.35 15.23 -4.60
N PHE A 212 -1.05 14.50 -3.73
CA PHE A 212 -0.80 14.53 -2.30
C PHE A 212 0.24 13.46 -1.91
N SER A 213 1.52 13.86 -1.96
CA SER A 213 2.64 13.07 -1.41
C SER A 213 2.51 12.89 0.10
N THR A 214 2.59 11.65 0.60
CA THR A 214 2.44 11.31 2.02
C THR A 214 3.71 11.59 2.85
N ALA A 215 4.87 11.70 2.20
CA ALA A 215 6.16 11.97 2.81
C ALA A 215 6.62 13.43 2.69
N ALA A 216 7.51 13.82 3.60
CA ALA A 216 8.20 15.11 3.63
C ALA A 216 9.52 15.00 4.43
N GLY A 217 10.46 15.91 4.18
CA GLY A 217 11.74 16.02 4.89
C GLY A 217 12.93 15.52 4.06
N SER A 218 13.40 14.31 4.34
CA SER A 218 14.51 13.65 3.65
C SER A 218 14.31 12.14 3.66
N SER A 219 15.13 11.38 2.92
CA SER A 219 15.09 9.91 2.93
C SER A 219 15.31 9.34 4.32
N GLU A 220 16.16 9.96 5.14
CA GLU A 220 16.36 9.56 6.54
C GLU A 220 15.06 9.71 7.34
N ILE A 221 14.46 10.90 7.32
CA ILE A 221 13.24 11.22 8.07
C ILE A 221 12.09 10.32 7.63
N CYS A 222 11.93 10.13 6.31
CA CYS A 222 10.84 9.35 5.75
C CYS A 222 11.02 7.84 5.94
N TYR A 223 12.22 7.30 5.65
CA TYR A 223 12.50 5.87 5.84
C TYR A 223 12.45 5.49 7.33
N ARG A 224 12.92 6.37 8.22
CA ARG A 224 12.76 6.23 9.69
C ARG A 224 11.29 6.21 10.10
N ARG A 225 10.45 7.12 9.56
CA ARG A 225 9.00 7.19 9.84
C ARG A 225 8.18 6.06 9.21
N SER A 226 8.69 5.40 8.18
CA SER A 226 8.04 4.25 7.54
C SER A 226 8.21 2.96 8.35
N LYS A 227 9.22 2.87 9.22
CA LYS A 227 9.46 1.66 10.04
C LYS A 227 8.23 1.33 10.92
N PRO A 228 7.89 0.04 11.12
CA PRO A 228 6.75 -0.35 11.94
C PRO A 228 6.77 0.21 13.38
N TRP A 229 7.95 0.39 13.97
CA TRP A 229 8.08 0.90 15.34
C TRP A 229 7.80 2.41 15.48
N SER A 230 8.01 3.22 14.44
CA SER A 230 7.66 4.65 14.47
C SER A 230 6.18 4.91 14.22
N ARG A 231 5.48 3.92 13.64
CA ARG A 231 4.03 3.93 13.37
C ARG A 231 3.20 3.29 14.49
N LEU A 232 3.82 2.86 15.59
CA LEU A 232 3.18 2.17 16.71
C LEU A 232 2.07 2.99 17.41
N PHE A 233 2.03 4.30 17.16
CA PHE A 233 1.03 5.23 17.69
C PHE A 233 0.22 5.95 16.58
N ASP A 234 0.33 5.51 15.32
CA ASP A 234 -0.39 6.13 14.21
C ASP A 234 -1.78 5.52 14.08
N VAL A 235 -2.82 6.30 14.41
CA VAL A 235 -4.21 5.83 14.57
C VAL A 235 -5.07 6.20 13.36
N SER A 236 -4.51 6.81 12.30
CA SER A 236 -5.27 7.05 11.06
C SER A 236 -5.42 5.77 10.25
N ILE A 237 -6.55 5.10 10.43
CA ILE A 237 -6.95 3.87 9.71
C ILE A 237 -7.23 4.23 8.25
N GLU A 238 -6.24 4.06 7.36
CA GLU A 238 -6.46 3.88 5.91
C GLU A 238 -5.20 3.31 5.22
N ASN A 239 -4.04 3.97 5.36
CA ASN A 239 -2.81 3.55 4.67
C ASN A 239 -1.96 2.57 5.52
N LYS A 240 -1.89 1.30 5.08
CA LYS A 240 -0.96 0.29 5.66
C LYS A 240 0.43 0.31 5.02
N ASP A 241 0.61 1.02 3.91
CA ASP A 241 1.83 1.03 3.08
C ASP A 241 2.88 2.04 3.58
N ASP A 242 4.15 1.90 3.18
CA ASP A 242 5.26 2.80 3.58
C ASP A 242 5.03 4.28 3.20
N LEU A 243 5.69 5.25 3.84
CA LEU A 243 5.54 6.67 3.43
C LEU A 243 6.36 6.97 2.16
N CYS A 244 7.50 6.31 2.03
CA CYS A 244 8.34 6.31 0.84
C CYS A 244 9.09 5.00 0.73
N SER A 245 9.45 4.65 -0.49
CA SER A 245 10.23 3.47 -0.81
C SER A 245 11.57 3.88 -1.45
N PRO A 246 12.66 3.10 -1.28
CA PRO A 246 13.87 3.31 -2.07
C PRO A 246 13.56 3.15 -3.56
N LEU A 247 14.32 3.83 -4.42
CA LEU A 247 14.27 3.54 -5.86
C LEU A 247 14.85 2.14 -6.11
N VAL A 248 14.13 1.32 -6.87
CA VAL A 248 14.48 -0.08 -7.14
C VAL A 248 14.51 -0.34 -8.64
N GLY A 249 15.71 -0.57 -9.15
CA GLY A 249 15.93 -0.91 -10.56
C GLY A 249 16.02 -2.42 -10.80
N VAL A 250 16.20 -2.80 -12.06
CA VAL A 250 16.70 -4.10 -12.48
C VAL A 250 17.86 -3.92 -13.46
N SER A 251 19.06 -4.28 -13.00
CA SER A 251 20.22 -4.38 -13.88
C SER A 251 20.26 -5.77 -14.52
N ILE A 252 20.51 -5.83 -15.83
CA ILE A 252 20.49 -7.07 -16.62
C ILE A 252 21.93 -7.39 -17.02
N MET A 253 22.42 -8.59 -16.66
CA MET A 253 23.82 -8.96 -16.89
C MET A 253 23.95 -10.31 -17.58
N ALA A 254 24.82 -10.41 -18.58
CA ALA A 254 25.11 -11.66 -19.29
C ALA A 254 26.60 -12.02 -19.24
N TYR A 255 26.89 -13.29 -18.98
CA TYR A 255 28.24 -13.82 -18.73
C TYR A 255 28.67 -14.64 -19.95
N LEU A 256 29.43 -14.02 -20.85
CA LEU A 256 29.62 -14.51 -22.22
C LEU A 256 31.11 -14.64 -22.57
N PRO A 257 31.70 -15.84 -22.53
CA PRO A 257 31.13 -17.12 -22.10
C PRO A 257 31.17 -17.29 -20.57
N PRO A 258 30.27 -18.08 -19.98
CA PRO A 258 30.15 -18.18 -18.52
C PRO A 258 31.30 -18.99 -17.90
N LYS A 259 31.83 -18.50 -16.78
CA LYS A 259 32.74 -19.27 -15.95
C LYS A 259 31.93 -20.08 -14.94
N VAL A 260 31.93 -21.41 -15.07
CA VAL A 260 31.32 -22.31 -14.09
C VAL A 260 32.26 -22.48 -12.89
N TYR A 261 31.72 -22.34 -11.68
CA TYR A 261 32.45 -22.55 -10.43
C TYR A 261 32.96 -23.99 -10.32
N ASN A 262 34.24 -24.16 -9.95
CA ASN A 262 34.83 -25.47 -9.67
C ASN A 262 35.53 -25.46 -8.31
N ALA A 263 34.96 -26.16 -7.33
CA ALA A 263 35.48 -26.29 -5.97
C ALA A 263 36.86 -27.00 -5.85
N THR A 264 37.42 -27.54 -6.94
CA THR A 264 38.78 -28.11 -6.99
C THR A 264 39.80 -27.18 -7.66
N ALA A 265 39.37 -26.07 -8.25
CA ALA A 265 40.26 -25.05 -8.81
C ALA A 265 40.69 -24.03 -7.75
N ALA A 266 41.78 -23.30 -8.01
CA ALA A 266 42.11 -22.13 -7.22
C ALA A 266 41.09 -21.01 -7.51
N PRO A 267 40.48 -20.39 -6.47
CA PRO A 267 39.45 -19.37 -6.65
C PRO A 267 40.01 -18.08 -7.24
N HIS A 268 39.13 -17.25 -7.81
CA HIS A 268 39.43 -15.92 -8.36
C HIS A 268 40.54 -15.89 -9.43
N THR A 269 40.76 -17.01 -10.15
CA THR A 269 41.80 -17.14 -11.18
C THR A 269 41.40 -16.57 -12.54
N ALA A 270 40.11 -16.43 -12.82
CA ALA A 270 39.61 -15.84 -14.06
C ALA A 270 39.79 -14.30 -14.09
N ARG A 271 39.93 -13.72 -15.29
CA ARG A 271 39.91 -12.27 -15.54
C ARG A 271 38.72 -11.89 -16.41
N TYR A 272 38.21 -10.69 -16.19
CA TYR A 272 36.98 -10.21 -16.83
C TYR A 272 37.16 -8.84 -17.48
N LEU A 273 36.59 -8.69 -18.69
CA LEU A 273 36.24 -7.41 -19.29
C LEU A 273 34.75 -7.16 -19.05
N MET A 274 34.37 -5.98 -18.56
CA MET A 274 32.97 -5.56 -18.54
C MET A 274 32.66 -4.67 -19.76
N LEU A 275 31.54 -4.91 -20.42
CA LEU A 275 30.93 -4.04 -21.42
C LEU A 275 29.60 -3.53 -20.85
N CYS A 276 29.39 -2.22 -20.75
CA CYS A 276 28.20 -1.69 -20.08
C CYS A 276 27.54 -0.47 -20.75
N ALA A 277 26.30 -0.23 -20.35
CA ALA A 277 25.49 0.95 -20.67
C ALA A 277 24.43 1.13 -19.59
N ARG A 278 24.02 2.37 -19.29
CA ARG A 278 22.84 2.64 -18.46
C ARG A 278 21.54 2.34 -19.22
N ILE A 279 20.46 2.03 -18.49
CA ILE A 279 19.10 1.86 -19.05
C ILE A 279 18.07 2.89 -18.54
N ASP A 280 18.49 3.83 -17.70
CA ASP A 280 17.61 4.80 -17.04
C ASP A 280 17.88 6.27 -17.40
N SER A 281 16.82 7.07 -17.27
CA SER A 281 16.81 8.53 -17.35
C SER A 281 15.76 9.09 -16.38
N PHE A 282 15.54 10.40 -16.40
CA PHE A 282 14.44 11.06 -15.70
C PHE A 282 13.95 12.30 -16.46
N GLY A 283 12.70 12.69 -16.24
CA GLY A 283 12.14 13.98 -16.65
C GLY A 283 11.96 14.93 -15.47
N ILE A 284 11.33 16.10 -15.70
CA ILE A 284 10.87 16.99 -14.61
C ILE A 284 9.64 16.38 -13.91
N ILE A 285 8.82 15.66 -14.67
CA ILE A 285 7.98 14.58 -14.17
C ILE A 285 8.80 13.30 -14.38
N PRO A 286 9.11 12.49 -13.34
CA PRO A 286 10.12 11.44 -13.47
C PRO A 286 9.77 10.37 -14.52
N GLU A 287 8.51 9.92 -14.52
CA GLU A 287 7.98 8.89 -15.43
C GLU A 287 7.79 9.35 -16.88
N ILE A 288 7.95 10.65 -17.19
CA ILE A 288 7.97 11.15 -18.57
C ILE A 288 9.43 11.27 -19.01
N SER A 289 10.09 10.12 -19.20
CA SER A 289 11.54 10.03 -19.45
C SER A 289 11.88 9.09 -20.62
N PRO A 290 11.70 9.52 -21.89
CA PRO A 290 11.86 8.64 -23.04
C PRO A 290 13.30 8.13 -23.21
N GLY A 291 14.30 8.97 -22.89
CA GLY A 291 15.72 8.61 -22.88
C GLY A 291 16.29 8.19 -24.24
N GLU A 292 15.64 8.56 -25.34
CA GLU A 292 15.87 7.95 -26.66
C GLU A 292 17.31 8.13 -27.13
N VAL A 293 17.90 9.31 -26.91
CA VAL A 293 19.26 9.62 -27.34
C VAL A 293 20.26 9.47 -26.20
N SER A 294 19.92 9.88 -24.98
CA SER A 294 20.88 9.80 -23.86
C SER A 294 21.01 8.42 -23.22
N VAL A 295 20.12 7.47 -23.57
CA VAL A 295 20.12 6.08 -23.06
C VAL A 295 20.03 5.08 -24.22
N LEU A 296 18.92 5.05 -24.96
CA LEU A 296 18.55 3.88 -25.76
C LEU A 296 19.53 3.59 -26.90
N THR A 297 20.10 4.59 -27.58
CA THR A 297 21.14 4.36 -28.61
C THR A 297 22.37 3.61 -28.09
N SER A 298 22.70 3.78 -26.80
CA SER A 298 23.82 3.11 -26.15
C SER A 298 23.47 1.66 -25.79
N VAL A 299 22.23 1.43 -25.34
CA VAL A 299 21.64 0.10 -25.13
C VAL A 299 21.62 -0.71 -26.43
N ILE A 300 21.27 -0.09 -27.56
CA ILE A 300 21.27 -0.73 -28.89
C ILE A 300 22.69 -1.16 -29.29
N ALA A 301 23.71 -0.33 -29.08
CA ALA A 301 25.11 -0.70 -29.38
C ALA A 301 25.59 -1.90 -28.55
N LEU A 302 25.20 -1.97 -27.27
CA LEU A 302 25.55 -3.08 -26.39
C LEU A 302 24.78 -4.36 -26.73
N LEU A 303 23.48 -4.26 -27.04
CA LEU A 303 22.67 -5.39 -27.54
C LEU A 303 23.22 -5.95 -28.87
N ALA A 304 23.62 -5.08 -29.79
CA ALA A 304 24.20 -5.48 -31.08
C ALA A 304 25.54 -6.20 -30.91
N THR A 305 26.40 -5.72 -30.01
CA THR A 305 27.64 -6.40 -29.62
C THR A 305 27.37 -7.77 -29.01
N THR A 306 26.41 -7.82 -28.08
CA THR A 306 25.94 -9.04 -27.42
C THR A 306 25.41 -10.06 -28.43
N ARG A 307 24.75 -9.59 -29.50
CA ARG A 307 24.20 -10.45 -30.56
C ARG A 307 25.30 -11.18 -31.31
N THR A 308 26.33 -10.48 -31.77
CA THR A 308 27.46 -11.12 -32.48
C THR A 308 28.24 -12.07 -31.56
N ILE A 309 28.43 -11.72 -30.27
CA ILE A 309 29.07 -12.62 -29.30
C ILE A 309 28.21 -13.90 -29.10
N GLY A 310 26.88 -13.77 -28.96
CA GLY A 310 25.96 -14.90 -28.83
C GLY A 310 25.91 -15.80 -30.08
N GLN A 311 25.97 -15.21 -31.27
CA GLN A 311 26.02 -15.94 -32.54
C GLN A 311 27.33 -16.74 -32.74
N HIS A 312 28.44 -16.32 -32.12
CA HIS A 312 29.75 -16.99 -32.20
C HIS A 312 30.23 -17.55 -30.84
N LEU A 313 29.29 -17.84 -29.94
CA LEU A 313 29.57 -18.15 -28.53
C LEU A 313 30.52 -19.35 -28.36
N ASP A 314 30.50 -20.33 -29.27
CA ASP A 314 31.39 -21.50 -29.23
C ASP A 314 32.87 -21.16 -29.52
N VAL A 315 33.13 -20.11 -30.29
CA VAL A 315 34.49 -19.59 -30.56
C VAL A 315 34.98 -18.80 -29.35
N PHE A 316 34.11 -17.99 -28.76
CA PHE A 316 34.39 -17.25 -27.52
C PHE A 316 34.63 -18.21 -26.34
N GLU A 317 33.78 -19.24 -26.16
CA GLU A 317 33.90 -20.26 -25.11
C GLU A 317 35.22 -21.04 -25.19
N ARG A 318 35.62 -21.47 -26.38
CA ARG A 318 36.89 -22.19 -26.59
C ARG A 318 38.11 -21.30 -26.33
N SER A 319 38.04 -20.02 -26.68
CA SER A 319 39.13 -19.06 -26.45
C SER A 319 39.25 -18.65 -24.98
N ALA A 320 38.14 -18.28 -24.34
CA ALA A 320 38.08 -17.89 -22.93
C ALA A 320 38.56 -19.00 -21.98
N ASN A 321 38.11 -20.25 -22.20
CA ASN A 321 38.55 -21.38 -21.38
C ASN A 321 40.06 -21.70 -21.55
N LYS A 322 40.69 -21.27 -22.66
CA LYS A 322 42.13 -21.41 -22.90
C LYS A 322 42.93 -20.23 -22.32
N SER A 323 42.38 -19.02 -22.33
CA SER A 323 43.06 -17.79 -21.88
C SER A 323 42.81 -17.45 -20.40
N GLY A 324 41.77 -18.03 -19.79
CA GLY A 324 41.28 -17.65 -18.45
C GLY A 324 40.55 -16.30 -18.43
N ARG A 325 40.14 -15.78 -19.60
CA ARG A 325 39.62 -14.43 -19.80
C ARG A 325 38.20 -14.47 -20.34
N HIS A 326 37.28 -13.78 -19.67
CA HIS A 326 35.82 -13.83 -19.89
C HIS A 326 35.24 -12.42 -20.06
N ILE A 327 33.99 -12.31 -20.51
CA ILE A 327 33.30 -11.01 -20.68
C ILE A 327 32.02 -11.00 -19.86
N ILE A 328 31.73 -9.85 -19.23
CA ILE A 328 30.44 -9.54 -18.60
C ILE A 328 29.81 -8.40 -19.41
N VAL A 329 28.62 -8.63 -19.96
CA VAL A 329 27.75 -7.57 -20.47
C VAL A 329 26.87 -7.11 -19.32
N ALA A 330 26.76 -5.80 -19.06
CA ALA A 330 25.95 -5.25 -17.98
C ALA A 330 25.14 -4.02 -18.41
N PHE A 331 23.83 -4.15 -18.38
CA PHE A 331 22.88 -3.05 -18.50
C PHE A 331 22.56 -2.56 -17.07
N PHE A 332 23.13 -1.43 -16.67
CA PHE A 332 22.96 -0.88 -15.31
C PHE A 332 21.74 0.03 -15.21
N ASP A 333 21.05 -0.02 -14.07
CA ASP A 333 19.80 0.68 -13.84
C ASP A 333 19.85 1.57 -12.60
N GLY A 334 19.21 2.75 -12.67
CA GLY A 334 19.30 3.82 -11.69
C GLY A 334 20.67 4.52 -11.65
N GLU A 335 21.39 4.52 -12.78
CA GLU A 335 22.67 5.21 -12.89
C GLU A 335 22.50 6.73 -12.77
N SER A 336 21.38 7.29 -13.21
CA SER A 336 21.05 8.73 -13.10
C SER A 336 20.66 9.17 -11.68
N PHE A 337 20.67 8.25 -10.71
CA PHE A 337 20.30 8.46 -9.31
C PHE A 337 21.47 8.08 -8.38
N ASP A 338 22.64 8.66 -8.65
CA ASP A 338 23.89 8.38 -7.93
C ASP A 338 24.34 6.90 -8.03
N TYR A 339 24.30 6.35 -9.25
CA TYR A 339 24.87 5.04 -9.61
C TYR A 339 24.29 3.82 -8.86
N ILE A 340 22.96 3.69 -8.78
CA ILE A 340 22.30 2.62 -7.98
C ILE A 340 22.76 1.23 -8.44
N GLY A 341 22.61 0.89 -9.72
CA GLY A 341 22.88 -0.45 -10.24
C GLY A 341 24.35 -0.82 -10.22
N SER A 342 25.24 0.09 -10.63
CA SER A 342 26.68 -0.18 -10.64
C SER A 342 27.31 -0.16 -9.24
N SER A 343 26.78 0.63 -8.29
CA SER A 343 27.26 0.60 -6.90
C SER A 343 26.76 -0.63 -6.12
N ASP A 344 25.54 -1.10 -6.38
CA ASP A 344 25.03 -2.36 -5.80
C ASP A 344 25.80 -3.59 -6.34
N ALA A 345 26.16 -3.57 -7.63
CA ALA A 345 27.03 -4.58 -8.24
C ALA A 345 28.47 -4.54 -7.71
N ALA A 346 29.07 -3.34 -7.58
CA ALA A 346 30.40 -3.18 -7.00
C ALA A 346 30.44 -3.62 -5.52
N TYR A 347 29.38 -3.31 -4.76
CA TYR A 347 29.23 -3.74 -3.36
C TYR A 347 29.16 -5.27 -3.23
N ASP A 348 28.42 -5.96 -4.10
CA ASP A 348 28.40 -7.43 -4.08
C ASP A 348 29.77 -8.04 -4.42
N MET A 349 30.53 -7.43 -5.33
CA MET A 349 31.92 -7.84 -5.64
C MET A 349 32.91 -7.62 -4.48
N MET A 350 32.63 -6.69 -3.56
CA MET A 350 33.42 -6.52 -2.33
C MET A 350 33.08 -7.56 -1.26
N ASN A 351 31.89 -8.16 -1.30
CA ASN A 351 31.39 -9.10 -0.30
C ASN A 351 31.41 -10.58 -0.76
N ASP A 352 31.98 -10.88 -1.93
CA ASP A 352 31.96 -12.21 -2.59
C ASP A 352 30.52 -12.73 -2.87
N GLU A 353 29.55 -11.82 -3.01
CA GLU A 353 28.16 -12.13 -3.33
C GLU A 353 27.84 -12.04 -4.84
N PHE A 354 28.79 -11.55 -5.66
CA PHE A 354 28.63 -11.39 -7.11
C PHE A 354 29.22 -12.58 -7.90
N PRO A 355 28.51 -13.15 -8.90
CA PRO A 355 27.10 -12.93 -9.25
C PRO A 355 26.13 -13.50 -8.20
N ARG A 356 25.01 -12.80 -7.96
CA ARG A 356 23.99 -13.27 -7.01
C ARG A 356 23.43 -14.62 -7.45
N LYS A 357 23.37 -15.56 -6.51
CA LYS A 357 22.82 -16.91 -6.73
C LYS A 357 21.30 -16.85 -6.82
N LEU A 358 20.73 -17.25 -7.97
CA LEU A 358 19.28 -17.33 -8.18
C LEU A 358 18.60 -18.27 -7.17
N ARG A 359 19.26 -19.39 -6.83
CA ARG A 359 18.84 -20.33 -5.77
C ARG A 359 20.00 -20.78 -4.88
N LYS A 360 19.77 -20.81 -3.56
CA LYS A 360 20.81 -21.04 -2.54
C LYS A 360 21.09 -22.52 -2.24
N ASP A 361 20.22 -23.41 -2.70
CA ASP A 361 20.25 -24.87 -2.52
C ASP A 361 21.06 -25.62 -3.59
N LEU A 362 21.26 -25.01 -4.76
CA LEU A 362 21.90 -25.65 -5.91
C LEU A 362 23.44 -25.59 -5.87
N ARG A 363 24.08 -26.66 -6.36
CA ARG A 363 25.54 -26.80 -6.37
C ARG A 363 26.24 -26.20 -7.60
N ALA A 364 25.58 -26.22 -8.76
CA ALA A 364 26.11 -25.65 -9.99
C ALA A 364 25.79 -24.15 -10.03
N GLN A 365 26.82 -23.32 -10.18
CA GLN A 365 26.73 -21.86 -10.13
C GLN A 365 27.83 -21.23 -10.99
N LEU A 366 27.69 -19.93 -11.29
CA LEU A 366 28.79 -19.11 -11.80
C LEU A 366 29.91 -18.99 -10.75
N ASP A 367 31.13 -18.79 -11.23
CA ASP A 367 32.33 -18.55 -10.43
C ASP A 367 32.25 -17.14 -9.80
N PRO A 368 32.42 -16.98 -8.46
CA PRO A 368 32.37 -15.68 -7.81
C PRO A 368 33.45 -14.73 -8.35
N VAL A 369 33.08 -13.47 -8.55
CA VAL A 369 33.95 -12.43 -9.13
C VAL A 369 34.14 -11.30 -8.14
N ILE A 370 35.37 -11.15 -7.67
CA ILE A 370 35.79 -10.00 -6.84
C ILE A 370 36.34 -8.87 -7.72
N ALA A 371 36.28 -7.63 -7.23
CA ALA A 371 36.60 -6.43 -8.02
C ALA A 371 38.00 -6.49 -8.69
N SER A 372 39.02 -7.05 -8.01
CA SER A 372 40.39 -7.18 -8.53
C SER A 372 40.57 -8.18 -9.70
N GLN A 373 39.52 -8.89 -10.10
CA GLN A 373 39.45 -9.71 -11.32
C GLN A 373 38.96 -8.93 -12.56
N LEU A 374 38.36 -7.75 -12.38
CA LEU A 374 37.99 -6.86 -13.49
C LEU A 374 39.27 -6.21 -14.04
N ASP A 375 39.69 -6.61 -15.24
CA ASP A 375 40.85 -6.03 -15.90
C ASP A 375 40.52 -4.67 -16.55
N SER A 376 39.27 -4.46 -16.97
CA SER A 376 38.77 -3.23 -17.62
C SER A 376 37.24 -3.18 -17.67
N ILE A 377 36.69 -1.97 -17.77
CA ILE A 377 35.28 -1.66 -18.07
C ILE A 377 35.25 -0.76 -19.31
N VAL A 378 34.41 -1.10 -20.29
CA VAL A 378 34.09 -0.28 -21.46
C VAL A 378 32.61 0.08 -21.44
N GLU A 379 32.30 1.37 -21.46
CA GLU A 379 30.93 1.88 -21.45
C GLU A 379 30.62 2.64 -22.76
N VAL A 380 29.34 2.80 -23.09
CA VAL A 380 28.88 3.56 -24.27
C VAL A 380 27.85 4.60 -23.85
N GLN A 381 27.95 5.83 -24.40
CA GLN A 381 27.07 6.94 -24.04
C GLN A 381 26.69 7.85 -25.23
N GLN A 382 25.42 8.28 -25.26
CA GLN A 382 24.86 9.37 -26.08
C GLN A 382 25.17 9.32 -27.59
N LEU A 383 25.12 8.12 -28.19
CA LEU A 383 25.34 7.95 -29.63
C LEU A 383 24.21 8.59 -30.46
N GLY A 384 24.52 9.00 -31.69
CA GLY A 384 23.61 9.75 -32.57
C GLY A 384 23.68 11.26 -32.36
N THR A 385 24.81 11.75 -31.87
CA THR A 385 25.01 13.17 -31.48
C THR A 385 26.35 13.74 -31.97
N GLY A 386 27.06 13.02 -32.85
CA GLY A 386 28.26 13.51 -33.53
C GLY A 386 27.96 14.41 -34.73
N ASP A 387 29.02 14.77 -35.43
CA ASP A 387 29.05 15.61 -36.64
C ASP A 387 28.81 14.81 -37.95
N GLY A 388 28.48 13.51 -37.84
CA GLY A 388 28.35 12.60 -38.98
C GLY A 388 29.69 12.09 -39.53
N SER A 389 30.84 12.40 -38.92
CA SER A 389 32.16 11.90 -39.35
C SER A 389 32.44 10.43 -39.06
N ALA A 390 31.49 9.70 -38.46
CA ALA A 390 31.65 8.35 -37.92
C ALA A 390 32.86 8.23 -36.94
N SER A 391 33.23 9.32 -36.27
CA SER A 391 34.32 9.34 -35.29
C SER A 391 33.80 9.43 -33.85
N LEU A 392 34.30 8.53 -33.01
CA LEU A 392 34.04 8.52 -31.57
C LEU A 392 35.30 8.93 -30.81
N TYR A 393 35.14 9.29 -29.54
CA TYR A 393 36.20 9.53 -28.57
C TYR A 393 36.23 8.38 -27.57
N ALA A 394 37.43 7.94 -27.19
CA ALA A 394 37.65 7.09 -26.04
C ALA A 394 37.97 7.98 -24.84
N LEU A 395 37.01 8.17 -23.94
CA LEU A 395 37.15 8.97 -22.73
C LEU A 395 37.61 8.07 -21.59
N ALA A 396 38.76 8.38 -21.01
CA ALA A 396 39.40 7.57 -19.99
C ALA A 396 40.16 8.46 -19.01
N ASP A 397 40.52 7.93 -17.84
CA ASP A 397 41.31 8.67 -16.86
C ASP A 397 42.73 8.95 -17.38
N GLY A 398 43.11 10.23 -17.38
CA GLY A 398 44.41 10.69 -17.87
C GLY A 398 45.60 10.02 -17.20
N LYS A 399 45.51 9.63 -15.91
CA LYS A 399 46.61 8.97 -15.19
C LYS A 399 46.77 7.52 -15.64
N GLN A 400 45.67 6.80 -15.89
CA GLN A 400 45.70 5.45 -16.48
C GLN A 400 46.26 5.49 -17.93
N PHE A 401 45.96 6.57 -18.67
CA PHE A 401 46.51 6.79 -20.01
C PHE A 401 48.02 7.08 -20.00
N GLU A 402 48.50 8.02 -19.18
CA GLU A 402 49.92 8.41 -19.09
C GLU A 402 50.84 7.25 -18.70
N LYS A 403 50.40 6.38 -17.78
CA LYS A 403 51.12 5.16 -17.42
C LYS A 403 51.13 4.09 -18.52
N GLY A 404 50.33 4.26 -19.57
CA GLY A 404 50.18 3.29 -20.66
C GLY A 404 49.32 2.06 -20.33
N GLU A 405 48.61 2.05 -19.20
CA GLU A 405 47.78 0.91 -18.74
C GLU A 405 46.67 0.57 -19.75
N LEU A 406 46.18 1.58 -20.49
CA LEU A 406 45.11 1.47 -21.49
C LEU A 406 45.58 1.06 -22.89
N LYS A 407 46.89 0.94 -23.14
CA LYS A 407 47.48 0.85 -24.49
C LYS A 407 46.92 -0.28 -25.37
N ASN A 408 46.71 -1.47 -24.79
CA ASN A 408 46.19 -2.61 -25.55
C ASN A 408 44.68 -2.48 -25.81
N LEU A 409 43.92 -2.05 -24.81
CA LEU A 409 42.47 -1.84 -24.92
C LEU A 409 42.14 -0.78 -25.98
N LEU A 410 42.80 0.38 -25.94
CA LEU A 410 42.64 1.44 -26.94
C LEU A 410 43.00 0.97 -28.35
N LYS A 411 43.99 0.08 -28.50
CA LYS A 411 44.35 -0.52 -29.80
C LYS A 411 43.24 -1.43 -30.32
N ALA A 412 42.67 -2.28 -29.47
CA ALA A 412 41.59 -3.19 -29.85
C ALA A 412 40.29 -2.44 -30.20
N LEU A 413 39.90 -1.46 -29.36
CA LEU A 413 38.76 -0.56 -29.61
C LEU A 413 38.93 0.20 -30.94
N SER A 414 40.12 0.78 -31.18
CA SER A 414 40.43 1.48 -32.44
C SER A 414 40.32 0.58 -33.65
N ALA A 415 40.80 -0.67 -33.56
CA ALA A 415 40.73 -1.63 -34.66
C ALA A 415 39.27 -2.01 -35.00
N GLY A 416 38.39 -2.14 -34.00
CA GLY A 416 36.96 -2.37 -34.22
C GLY A 416 36.25 -1.15 -34.84
N ALA A 417 36.54 0.05 -34.33
CA ALA A 417 36.00 1.29 -34.91
C ALA A 417 36.38 1.43 -36.40
N THR A 418 37.64 1.15 -36.75
CA THR A 418 38.10 1.15 -38.16
C THR A 418 37.47 0.04 -38.99
N ALA A 419 37.19 -1.14 -38.42
CA ALA A 419 36.52 -2.24 -39.13
C ALA A 419 35.08 -1.88 -39.54
N ALA A 420 34.39 -1.07 -38.74
CA ALA A 420 33.08 -0.50 -39.06
C ALA A 420 33.15 0.72 -40.02
N GLY A 421 34.33 1.12 -40.50
CA GLY A 421 34.54 2.30 -41.35
C GLY A 421 34.57 3.64 -40.61
N GLY A 422 34.54 3.61 -39.27
CA GLY A 422 34.66 4.79 -38.42
C GLY A 422 36.09 5.05 -37.94
N SER A 423 36.23 5.90 -36.92
CA SER A 423 37.52 6.13 -36.25
C SER A 423 37.35 6.38 -34.75
N LEU A 424 38.39 6.07 -33.98
CA LEU A 424 38.42 6.31 -32.54
C LEU A 424 39.54 7.29 -32.18
N LYS A 425 39.17 8.42 -31.58
CA LYS A 425 40.08 9.45 -31.10
C LYS A 425 40.52 9.10 -29.67
N ALA A 426 41.82 8.95 -29.46
CA ALA A 426 42.41 8.55 -28.18
C ALA A 426 42.23 9.63 -27.08
N PRO A 427 42.21 9.23 -25.79
CA PRO A 427 42.25 10.16 -24.67
C PRO A 427 43.58 10.93 -24.60
N THR A 428 43.64 11.89 -23.69
CA THR A 428 44.82 12.72 -23.42
C THR A 428 45.18 12.68 -21.94
N ALA A 429 46.39 13.12 -21.59
CA ALA A 429 46.84 13.28 -20.20
C ALA A 429 45.89 14.09 -19.30
N LYS A 430 45.09 15.00 -19.89
CA LYS A 430 44.11 15.84 -19.16
C LYS A 430 42.68 15.30 -19.21
N SER A 431 42.43 14.17 -19.87
CA SER A 431 41.10 13.59 -19.99
C SER A 431 40.60 13.08 -18.63
N ARG A 432 39.31 13.26 -18.39
CA ARG A 432 38.54 12.66 -17.28
C ARG A 432 37.52 11.71 -17.86
N VAL A 433 37.08 10.74 -17.07
CA VAL A 433 35.89 9.94 -17.39
C VAL A 433 34.64 10.80 -17.14
N PRO A 434 33.63 10.81 -18.05
CA PRO A 434 32.33 11.43 -17.78
C PRO A 434 31.53 10.66 -16.71
N PRO A 435 30.41 11.19 -16.22
CA PRO A 435 29.50 10.47 -15.34
C PRO A 435 29.11 9.09 -15.92
N ALA A 436 29.62 8.03 -15.31
CA ALA A 436 29.65 6.67 -15.88
C ALA A 436 29.73 5.62 -14.77
N SER A 437 29.21 4.42 -15.03
CA SER A 437 29.17 3.28 -14.09
C SER A 437 30.55 2.87 -13.57
N TRP A 438 31.62 3.12 -14.34
CA TRP A 438 33.00 2.87 -13.93
C TRP A 438 33.37 3.55 -12.60
N HIS A 439 32.79 4.71 -12.26
CA HIS A 439 33.08 5.40 -11.00
C HIS A 439 32.77 4.55 -9.77
N SER A 440 31.68 3.77 -9.79
CA SER A 440 31.30 2.86 -8.71
C SER A 440 32.37 1.81 -8.42
N PHE A 441 33.01 1.27 -9.46
CA PHE A 441 34.05 0.26 -9.33
C PHE A 441 35.41 0.87 -8.96
N ALA A 442 35.80 1.97 -9.63
CA ALA A 442 37.06 2.66 -9.39
C ALA A 442 37.17 3.33 -8.01
N ARG A 443 36.03 3.63 -7.37
CA ARG A 443 35.92 4.10 -5.98
C ARG A 443 36.47 3.08 -4.96
N PHE A 444 36.41 1.79 -5.27
CA PHE A 444 36.86 0.71 -4.38
C PHE A 444 38.12 -0.01 -4.86
N GLU A 445 38.29 -0.18 -6.17
CA GLU A 445 39.49 -0.80 -6.78
C GLU A 445 40.04 0.09 -7.91
N PRO A 446 40.91 1.07 -7.61
CA PRO A 446 41.43 2.03 -8.58
C PRO A 446 42.30 1.44 -9.70
N SER A 447 42.66 0.14 -9.63
CA SER A 447 43.35 -0.55 -10.73
C SER A 447 42.44 -0.95 -11.89
N ILE A 448 41.11 -0.89 -11.72
CA ILE A 448 40.13 -1.15 -12.79
C ILE A 448 40.21 -0.03 -13.84
N ARG A 449 40.49 -0.42 -15.08
CA ARG A 449 40.65 0.50 -16.21
C ARG A 449 39.31 0.90 -16.80
N GLY A 450 39.07 2.20 -16.99
CA GLY A 450 37.80 2.71 -17.54
C GLY A 450 37.96 3.35 -18.91
N VAL A 451 37.08 3.01 -19.86
CA VAL A 451 36.95 3.72 -21.15
C VAL A 451 35.47 3.89 -21.51
N VAL A 452 35.02 5.12 -21.72
CA VAL A 452 33.68 5.44 -22.25
C VAL A 452 33.82 5.78 -23.74
N LEU A 453 32.97 5.18 -24.58
CA LEU A 453 32.85 5.48 -26.01
C LEU A 453 31.69 6.46 -26.23
N ALA A 454 32.00 7.64 -26.77
CA ALA A 454 31.02 8.71 -27.00
C ALA A 454 31.37 9.55 -28.25
N PRO A 455 30.41 10.22 -28.90
CA PRO A 455 30.67 11.16 -30.00
C PRO A 455 31.08 12.56 -29.50
N PHE A 456 31.10 12.77 -28.19
CA PHE A 456 31.52 14.01 -27.52
C PHE A 456 32.88 13.83 -26.83
N ARG A 457 33.54 14.94 -26.47
CA ARG A 457 34.90 14.93 -25.92
C ARG A 457 35.03 15.51 -24.52
N ASP A 458 34.88 16.83 -24.39
CA ASP A 458 35.16 17.56 -23.15
C ASP A 458 33.87 18.07 -22.47
N GLU A 459 32.74 18.04 -23.19
CA GLU A 459 31.37 18.43 -22.80
C GLU A 459 30.37 17.70 -23.74
N TYR A 460 29.12 17.50 -23.33
CA TYR A 460 28.09 16.82 -24.13
C TYR A 460 27.68 17.63 -25.39
N ASN A 461 27.49 16.93 -26.51
CA ASN A 461 26.92 17.52 -27.72
C ASN A 461 25.40 17.68 -27.62
N TYR A 462 24.73 16.76 -26.91
CA TYR A 462 23.27 16.71 -26.79
C TYR A 462 22.76 17.61 -25.66
N ARG A 463 21.80 18.49 -25.99
CA ARG A 463 21.31 19.53 -25.07
C ARG A 463 20.02 19.17 -24.33
N ARG A 464 19.56 17.93 -24.47
CA ARG A 464 18.28 17.41 -23.96
C ARG A 464 18.45 16.13 -23.12
N VAL A 465 19.65 15.88 -22.60
CA VAL A 465 19.95 14.76 -21.67
C VAL A 465 19.00 14.82 -20.47
N ASN A 466 18.41 13.67 -20.08
CA ASN A 466 17.51 13.57 -18.93
C ASN A 466 16.43 14.67 -18.96
N SER A 467 15.55 14.59 -19.96
CA SER A 467 14.47 15.55 -20.22
C SER A 467 13.21 14.84 -20.72
N ILE A 468 12.05 15.47 -20.53
CA ILE A 468 10.79 15.04 -21.17
C ILE A 468 10.88 15.13 -22.71
N LEU A 469 11.83 15.94 -23.20
CA LEU A 469 12.19 16.11 -24.60
C LEU A 469 13.44 15.29 -25.01
N ASP A 470 13.88 14.28 -24.26
CA ASP A 470 14.93 13.33 -24.69
C ASP A 470 14.37 12.36 -25.75
N ARG A 471 14.04 12.93 -26.90
CA ARG A 471 13.45 12.28 -28.08
C ARG A 471 14.27 12.57 -29.31
N ALA A 472 14.46 11.58 -30.17
CA ALA A 472 15.15 11.75 -31.44
C ALA A 472 14.29 12.55 -32.41
N GLN A 473 14.81 13.66 -32.91
CA GLN A 473 14.19 14.48 -33.97
C GLN A 473 15.18 14.61 -35.12
N TRP A 474 15.64 13.47 -35.63
CA TRP A 474 16.63 13.38 -36.69
C TRP A 474 15.99 13.47 -38.08
N THR A 475 16.64 14.21 -38.98
CA THR A 475 16.45 13.99 -40.43
C THR A 475 16.92 12.59 -40.83
N PRO A 476 16.48 12.04 -41.99
CA PRO A 476 16.93 10.72 -42.45
C PRO A 476 18.46 10.57 -42.55
N ALA A 477 19.17 11.66 -42.89
CA ALA A 477 20.63 11.69 -42.91
C ALA A 477 21.23 11.58 -41.49
N GLN A 478 20.68 12.31 -40.52
CA GLN A 478 21.12 12.22 -39.11
C GLN A 478 20.78 10.85 -38.49
N ARG A 479 19.64 10.24 -38.82
CA ARG A 479 19.29 8.87 -38.39
C ARG A 479 20.28 7.84 -38.95
N SER A 480 20.68 7.99 -40.22
CA SER A 480 21.72 7.14 -40.83
C SER A 480 23.10 7.33 -40.18
N ALA A 481 23.47 8.57 -39.85
CA ALA A 481 24.69 8.85 -39.08
C ALA A 481 24.64 8.25 -37.66
N ALA A 482 23.50 8.33 -36.97
CA ALA A 482 23.31 7.74 -35.64
C ALA A 482 23.43 6.21 -35.65
N ILE A 483 22.83 5.53 -36.64
CA ILE A 483 23.01 4.10 -36.86
C ILE A 483 24.48 3.77 -37.13
N THR A 484 25.19 4.62 -37.88
CA THR A 484 26.63 4.45 -38.15
C THR A 484 27.47 4.60 -36.87
N GLU A 485 27.21 5.59 -36.02
CA GLU A 485 27.86 5.73 -34.71
C GLU A 485 27.62 4.51 -33.80
N VAL A 486 26.40 3.96 -33.81
CA VAL A 486 26.05 2.71 -33.10
C VAL A 486 26.83 1.51 -33.63
N LEU A 487 26.95 1.34 -34.95
CA LEU A 487 27.74 0.26 -35.55
C LEU A 487 29.25 0.39 -35.23
N VAL A 488 29.79 1.61 -35.22
CA VAL A 488 31.19 1.89 -34.86
C VAL A 488 31.45 1.59 -33.38
N ALA A 489 30.56 2.00 -32.46
CA ALA A 489 30.67 1.70 -31.04
C ALA A 489 30.56 0.19 -30.77
N ALA A 490 29.59 -0.48 -31.39
CA ALA A 490 29.39 -1.91 -31.22
C ALA A 490 30.58 -2.73 -31.76
N SER A 491 31.11 -2.39 -32.93
CA SER A 491 32.30 -3.08 -33.48
C SER A 491 33.56 -2.81 -32.66
N ALA A 492 33.73 -1.61 -32.09
CA ALA A 492 34.79 -1.32 -31.13
C ALA A 492 34.72 -2.23 -29.89
N MET A 493 33.55 -2.32 -29.24
CA MET A 493 33.34 -3.20 -28.08
C MET A 493 33.55 -4.68 -28.42
N LEU A 494 32.99 -5.14 -29.54
CA LEU A 494 33.14 -6.50 -30.05
C LEU A 494 34.61 -6.86 -30.28
N ARG A 495 35.42 -5.95 -30.84
CA ARG A 495 36.85 -6.19 -31.08
C ARG A 495 37.64 -6.20 -29.77
N ALA A 496 37.32 -5.33 -28.81
CA ALA A 496 37.91 -5.36 -27.47
C ALA A 496 37.58 -6.66 -26.72
N ALA A 497 36.34 -7.14 -26.83
CA ALA A 497 35.91 -8.42 -26.27
C ALA A 497 36.66 -9.61 -26.89
N ALA A 498 36.75 -9.66 -28.22
CA ALA A 498 37.43 -10.72 -28.95
C ALA A 498 38.96 -10.76 -28.67
N ASP A 499 39.60 -9.60 -28.56
CA ASP A 499 41.02 -9.49 -28.17
C ASP A 499 41.22 -9.90 -26.71
N HIS A 500 40.32 -9.50 -25.80
CA HIS A 500 40.39 -9.85 -24.38
C HIS A 500 40.30 -11.37 -24.14
N VAL A 501 39.35 -12.09 -24.77
CA VAL A 501 39.27 -13.55 -24.60
C VAL A 501 40.34 -14.32 -25.39
N GLY A 502 41.05 -13.65 -26.31
CA GLY A 502 42.17 -14.20 -27.06
C GLY A 502 41.80 -14.95 -28.34
N LEU A 503 40.78 -14.50 -29.08
CA LEU A 503 40.52 -14.97 -30.46
C LEU A 503 41.73 -14.66 -31.37
N ASP A 504 41.99 -15.50 -32.36
CA ASP A 504 43.04 -15.22 -33.36
C ASP A 504 42.63 -14.11 -34.34
N VAL A 505 43.61 -13.50 -35.03
CA VAL A 505 43.37 -12.32 -35.88
C VAL A 505 42.37 -12.60 -37.01
N ALA A 506 42.33 -13.82 -37.55
CA ALA A 506 41.41 -14.19 -38.62
C ALA A 506 39.98 -14.43 -38.08
N GLN A 507 39.86 -15.09 -36.93
CA GLN A 507 38.58 -15.19 -36.19
C GLN A 507 38.03 -13.81 -35.86
N GLN A 508 38.85 -12.92 -35.27
CA GLN A 508 38.46 -11.56 -34.95
C GLN A 508 38.06 -10.73 -36.21
N MET A 509 38.60 -11.05 -37.39
CA MET A 509 38.25 -10.42 -38.68
C MET A 509 36.98 -10.98 -39.33
N ALA A 510 36.47 -12.14 -38.87
CA ALA A 510 35.26 -12.75 -39.39
C ALA A 510 33.97 -12.32 -38.64
N LEU A 511 34.10 -11.49 -37.60
CA LEU A 511 32.98 -10.96 -36.82
C LEU A 511 32.48 -9.63 -37.43
N ASP A 512 31.18 -9.53 -37.74
CA ASP A 512 30.49 -8.28 -38.12
C ASP A 512 29.25 -8.08 -37.23
N ILE A 513 28.72 -6.85 -37.19
CA ILE A 513 27.52 -6.50 -36.43
C ILE A 513 26.27 -6.71 -37.31
N ASP A 514 25.23 -7.34 -36.76
CA ASP A 514 23.92 -7.51 -37.43
C ASP A 514 23.22 -6.15 -37.62
N LYS A 515 23.39 -5.57 -38.82
CA LYS A 515 22.89 -4.24 -39.20
C LYS A 515 21.36 -4.19 -39.31
N ASP A 516 20.75 -5.31 -39.66
CA ASP A 516 19.29 -5.45 -39.72
C ASP A 516 18.73 -5.42 -38.29
N PHE A 517 19.35 -6.13 -37.35
CA PHE A 517 19.00 -6.09 -35.93
C PHE A 517 19.14 -4.68 -35.34
N VAL A 518 20.24 -3.97 -35.61
CA VAL A 518 20.39 -2.56 -35.22
C VAL A 518 19.28 -1.70 -35.81
N THR A 519 18.92 -1.89 -37.08
CA THR A 519 17.89 -1.10 -37.75
C THR A 519 16.50 -1.33 -37.14
N SER A 520 16.09 -2.59 -36.90
CA SER A 520 14.83 -2.89 -36.22
C SER A 520 14.79 -2.43 -34.76
N LEU A 521 15.94 -2.35 -34.08
CA LEU A 521 16.01 -1.74 -32.75
C LEU A 521 15.84 -0.22 -32.78
N PHE A 522 16.34 0.49 -33.79
CA PHE A 522 16.04 1.91 -33.99
C PHE A 522 14.55 2.11 -34.28
N GLU A 523 13.97 1.30 -35.18
CA GLU A 523 12.55 1.36 -35.53
C GLU A 523 11.65 1.21 -34.29
N CYS A 524 11.91 0.21 -33.43
CA CYS A 524 11.10 0.01 -32.24
C CYS A 524 11.40 0.95 -31.07
N PHE A 525 12.66 1.16 -30.69
CA PHE A 525 12.96 1.99 -29.51
C PHE A 525 12.80 3.49 -29.79
N ILE A 526 13.13 3.94 -31.01
CA ILE A 526 13.29 5.35 -31.36
C ILE A 526 12.14 5.84 -32.25
N ASP A 527 11.96 5.28 -33.44
CA ASP A 527 11.05 5.85 -34.44
C ASP A 527 9.56 5.65 -34.09
N GLU A 528 9.17 4.46 -33.61
CA GLU A 528 7.80 4.20 -33.14
C GLU A 528 7.52 4.97 -31.83
N PRO A 529 6.38 5.68 -31.69
CA PRO A 529 6.06 6.45 -30.48
C PRO A 529 5.64 5.58 -29.29
N ASP A 530 5.37 4.30 -29.52
CA ASP A 530 4.85 3.33 -28.54
C ASP A 530 5.48 1.95 -28.81
N TRP A 531 6.26 1.46 -27.84
CA TRP A 531 7.01 0.21 -27.95
C TRP A 531 6.13 -1.04 -28.19
N PHE A 532 4.84 -0.99 -27.84
CA PHE A 532 3.91 -2.10 -28.07
C PHE A 532 3.32 -2.14 -29.50
N LYS A 533 3.52 -1.08 -30.30
CA LYS A 533 3.05 -1.03 -31.70
C LYS A 533 4.06 -1.57 -32.70
N CYS A 534 5.35 -1.51 -32.40
CA CYS A 534 6.39 -2.05 -33.28
C CYS A 534 6.27 -3.57 -33.43
N ASP A 535 6.14 -4.08 -34.67
CA ASP A 535 5.91 -5.50 -34.97
C ASP A 535 6.96 -6.43 -34.31
N PHE A 536 8.25 -6.07 -34.40
CA PHE A 536 9.37 -6.84 -33.84
C PHE A 536 9.29 -6.95 -32.30
N PHE A 537 8.86 -5.88 -31.61
CA PHE A 537 8.63 -5.89 -30.15
C PHE A 537 7.31 -6.55 -29.75
N ASN A 538 6.25 -6.41 -30.55
CA ASN A 538 4.96 -7.06 -30.31
C ASN A 538 5.09 -8.60 -30.43
N LYS A 539 5.81 -9.07 -31.45
CA LYS A 539 6.22 -10.48 -31.59
C LYS A 539 7.05 -10.94 -30.39
N LEU A 540 8.09 -10.18 -30.01
CA LEU A 540 8.93 -10.51 -28.85
C LEU A 540 8.13 -10.59 -27.54
N ASN A 541 7.20 -9.67 -27.34
CA ASN A 541 6.32 -9.65 -26.17
C ASN A 541 5.48 -10.93 -26.11
N GLY A 542 4.86 -11.34 -27.22
CA GLY A 542 4.05 -12.56 -27.30
C GLY A 542 2.78 -12.52 -26.44
N GLY A 543 2.43 -11.35 -25.89
CA GLY A 543 1.34 -11.16 -24.93
C GLY A 543 1.73 -11.31 -23.45
N ARG A 544 3.04 -11.48 -23.14
CA ARG A 544 3.56 -11.61 -21.76
C ARG A 544 3.31 -10.36 -20.91
N PHE A 545 3.45 -9.18 -21.51
CA PHE A 545 3.10 -7.88 -20.91
C PHE A 545 1.93 -7.26 -21.66
N LYS A 546 1.01 -6.61 -20.94
CA LYS A 546 -0.14 -5.88 -21.50
C LYS A 546 -0.12 -4.45 -20.97
N ALA A 547 -0.25 -3.47 -21.86
CA ALA A 547 -0.41 -2.09 -21.46
C ALA A 547 -1.68 -1.92 -20.62
N SER A 548 -1.56 -1.22 -19.49
CA SER A 548 -2.67 -0.85 -18.60
C SER A 548 -3.05 0.61 -18.83
N THR A 549 -4.34 0.93 -18.70
CA THR A 549 -4.86 2.30 -18.78
C THR A 549 -4.72 3.10 -17.48
N ALA A 550 -4.35 2.45 -16.37
CA ALA A 550 -4.18 3.11 -15.07
C ALA A 550 -2.85 3.87 -14.92
N PHE A 551 -1.83 3.47 -15.69
CA PHE A 551 -0.47 4.02 -15.63
C PHE A 551 -0.08 4.65 -16.98
N TYR A 552 0.94 5.50 -16.99
CA TYR A 552 1.53 5.99 -18.23
C TYR A 552 2.09 4.84 -19.09
N SER A 553 1.49 4.61 -20.26
CA SER A 553 1.88 3.54 -21.18
C SER A 553 2.83 4.00 -22.30
N GLY A 554 3.41 5.20 -22.18
CA GLY A 554 4.38 5.72 -23.15
C GLY A 554 5.81 5.27 -22.86
N LYS A 555 6.77 5.84 -23.59
CA LYS A 555 8.20 5.57 -23.36
C LYS A 555 8.65 6.18 -22.04
N SER A 556 8.94 5.33 -21.05
CA SER A 556 9.60 5.70 -19.79
C SER A 556 10.79 4.78 -19.54
N SER A 557 11.91 5.39 -19.18
CA SER A 557 13.13 4.71 -18.73
C SER A 557 13.38 4.88 -17.23
N TYR A 558 12.56 5.68 -16.53
CA TYR A 558 12.71 5.98 -15.11
C TYR A 558 12.77 4.73 -14.21
N VAL A 559 13.55 4.85 -13.14
CA VAL A 559 13.64 3.87 -12.04
C VAL A 559 12.72 4.29 -10.90
N SER A 560 11.54 3.72 -10.84
CA SER A 560 10.53 3.96 -9.80
C SER A 560 10.64 2.97 -8.64
N ALA A 561 9.98 3.27 -7.52
CA ALA A 561 9.82 2.32 -6.41
C ALA A 561 8.95 1.09 -6.75
N GLY A 562 8.13 1.18 -7.80
CA GLY A 562 7.33 0.07 -8.33
C GLY A 562 7.85 -0.41 -9.69
N TYR A 563 7.78 -1.72 -9.95
CA TYR A 563 8.25 -2.35 -11.18
C TYR A 563 7.27 -2.11 -12.35
N ARG A 564 7.19 -0.86 -12.82
CA ARG A 564 6.14 -0.35 -13.70
C ARG A 564 6.57 -0.20 -15.17
N ASN A 565 7.83 0.15 -15.41
CA ASN A 565 8.30 0.60 -16.72
C ASN A 565 8.77 -0.52 -17.65
N PRO A 566 8.23 -0.59 -18.89
CA PRO A 566 8.42 -1.76 -19.76
C PRO A 566 9.81 -1.88 -20.41
N VAL A 567 10.66 -0.85 -20.36
CA VAL A 567 12.01 -0.89 -20.95
C VAL A 567 12.85 -2.06 -20.44
N ARG A 568 12.72 -2.39 -19.15
CA ARG A 568 13.48 -3.45 -18.48
C ARG A 568 13.14 -4.82 -19.05
N PHE A 569 11.85 -5.11 -19.24
CA PHE A 569 11.40 -6.36 -19.89
C PHE A 569 11.86 -6.44 -21.35
N PHE A 570 11.79 -5.34 -22.11
CA PHE A 570 12.30 -5.34 -23.50
C PHE A 570 13.81 -5.59 -23.56
N VAL A 571 14.62 -4.92 -22.73
CA VAL A 571 16.08 -5.15 -22.69
C VAL A 571 16.41 -6.57 -22.20
N GLU A 572 15.65 -7.13 -21.27
CA GLU A 572 15.80 -8.52 -20.81
C GLU A 572 15.53 -9.50 -21.95
N TRP A 573 14.38 -9.40 -22.61
CA TRP A 573 13.99 -10.29 -23.72
C TRP A 573 14.91 -10.15 -24.94
N LEU A 574 15.38 -8.94 -25.23
CA LEU A 574 16.38 -8.68 -26.26
C LEU A 574 17.76 -9.24 -25.89
N THR A 575 18.13 -9.24 -24.60
CA THR A 575 19.38 -9.87 -24.12
C THR A 575 19.27 -11.40 -24.23
N THR A 576 18.13 -12.00 -23.87
CA THR A 576 17.83 -13.43 -24.13
C THR A 576 17.95 -13.76 -25.62
N TYR A 577 17.41 -12.90 -26.51
CA TYR A 577 17.52 -13.10 -27.95
C TYR A 577 18.94 -12.92 -28.49
N ALA A 578 19.67 -11.92 -27.97
CA ALA A 578 21.01 -11.59 -28.41
C ALA A 578 22.04 -12.66 -28.00
N ALA A 579 22.09 -12.96 -26.71
CA ALA A 579 23.06 -13.88 -26.10
C ALA A 579 22.64 -15.36 -26.16
N GLY A 580 21.34 -15.65 -26.25
CA GLY A 580 20.81 -16.99 -26.13
C GLY A 580 20.95 -17.84 -27.40
N SER A 581 21.17 -19.15 -27.20
CA SER A 581 21.24 -20.14 -28.27
C SER A 581 20.10 -21.15 -28.18
N THR A 582 19.56 -21.53 -29.33
CA THR A 582 18.51 -22.55 -29.48
C THR A 582 19.04 -23.90 -29.98
N SER A 583 20.35 -24.02 -30.23
CA SER A 583 20.96 -25.23 -30.81
C SER A 583 20.83 -26.45 -29.89
N TYR A 584 21.16 -26.27 -28.61
CA TYR A 584 21.10 -27.28 -27.54
C TYR A 584 19.66 -27.63 -27.08
N THR A 585 18.66 -26.90 -27.58
CA THR A 585 17.26 -26.96 -27.14
C THR A 585 16.29 -27.14 -28.32
N SER A 586 16.82 -27.45 -29.52
CA SER A 586 16.07 -27.64 -30.77
C SER A 586 15.07 -28.80 -30.75
N ASN A 587 15.15 -29.68 -29.74
CA ASN A 587 14.20 -30.74 -29.43
C ASN A 587 13.05 -30.31 -28.48
N VAL A 588 13.18 -29.16 -27.80
CA VAL A 588 12.17 -28.62 -26.87
C VAL A 588 11.05 -27.95 -27.66
N LYS A 589 9.80 -28.28 -27.35
CA LYS A 589 8.60 -27.82 -28.10
C LYS A 589 7.52 -27.19 -27.23
N ASP A 590 7.77 -27.07 -25.93
CA ASP A 590 6.84 -26.54 -24.95
C ASP A 590 7.59 -25.82 -23.82
N GLU A 591 6.88 -24.88 -23.21
CA GLU A 591 7.35 -24.02 -22.12
C GLU A 591 7.84 -24.82 -20.91
N LYS A 592 7.05 -25.81 -20.48
CA LYS A 592 7.36 -26.61 -19.28
C LYS A 592 8.66 -27.41 -19.44
N THR A 593 8.86 -28.05 -20.59
CA THR A 593 10.12 -28.77 -20.90
C THR A 593 11.30 -27.79 -20.98
N CYS A 594 11.09 -26.53 -21.37
CA CYS A 594 12.13 -25.50 -21.31
C CYS A 594 12.50 -25.14 -19.86
N ASP A 595 11.50 -24.85 -19.03
CA ASP A 595 11.68 -24.54 -17.60
C ASP A 595 12.35 -25.68 -16.84
N ASP A 596 11.99 -26.94 -17.14
CA ASP A 596 12.54 -28.14 -16.51
C ASP A 596 14.07 -28.24 -16.70
N LEU A 597 14.65 -27.73 -17.80
CA LEU A 597 16.11 -27.68 -18.02
C LEU A 597 16.84 -26.68 -17.09
N GLY A 598 16.13 -25.69 -16.56
CA GLY A 598 16.67 -24.73 -15.57
C GLY A 598 16.70 -25.26 -14.14
N LYS A 599 16.09 -26.41 -13.83
CA LYS A 599 15.71 -26.74 -12.44
C LYS A 599 16.86 -27.12 -11.51
N ASP A 600 18.02 -27.57 -12.00
CA ASP A 600 19.09 -28.07 -11.12
C ASP A 600 20.40 -27.23 -11.13
N GLN A 601 20.42 -26.05 -11.76
CA GLN A 601 21.65 -25.23 -11.87
C GLN A 601 21.40 -23.71 -11.93
N ASN A 602 22.41 -22.92 -11.50
CA ASN A 602 22.43 -21.44 -11.49
C ASN A 602 23.46 -20.86 -12.51
N VAL A 603 23.70 -21.52 -13.64
CA VAL A 603 24.65 -21.08 -14.69
C VAL A 603 23.90 -20.56 -15.91
N TYR A 604 22.89 -21.30 -16.35
CA TYR A 604 22.11 -21.01 -17.55
C TYR A 604 20.64 -20.81 -17.17
N VAL A 605 20.06 -19.72 -17.65
CA VAL A 605 18.62 -19.54 -17.71
C VAL A 605 18.12 -20.15 -19.02
N TYR A 606 17.02 -20.88 -18.92
CA TYR A 606 16.26 -21.39 -20.06
C TYR A 606 14.95 -20.60 -20.10
N THR A 607 14.60 -20.04 -21.27
CA THR A 607 13.42 -19.19 -21.41
C THR A 607 12.66 -19.55 -22.67
N TRP A 608 11.37 -19.87 -22.51
CA TRP A 608 10.45 -20.03 -23.63
C TRP A 608 10.04 -18.64 -24.15
N GLN A 609 10.42 -18.31 -25.38
CA GLN A 609 10.26 -16.97 -25.93
C GLN A 609 10.00 -17.01 -27.44
N ALA A 610 9.15 -16.11 -27.93
CA ALA A 610 8.95 -15.87 -29.35
C ALA A 610 10.19 -15.22 -29.98
N ASP A 611 10.67 -15.77 -31.10
CA ASP A 611 11.65 -15.11 -31.96
C ASP A 611 11.03 -13.84 -32.57
N PRO A 612 11.70 -12.67 -32.47
CA PRO A 612 11.10 -11.39 -32.84
C PRO A 612 10.98 -11.17 -34.35
N LYS A 613 11.67 -11.96 -35.20
CA LYS A 613 11.53 -11.88 -36.67
C LYS A 613 10.32 -12.69 -37.14
N THR A 614 10.17 -13.92 -36.65
CA THR A 614 9.19 -14.94 -37.10
C THR A 614 7.91 -15.03 -36.25
N GLY A 615 7.96 -14.66 -34.96
CA GLY A 615 6.89 -14.90 -33.98
C GLY A 615 6.78 -16.35 -33.51
N ALA A 616 7.65 -17.26 -33.95
CA ALA A 616 7.67 -18.65 -33.51
C ALA A 616 8.36 -18.79 -32.14
N TYR A 617 7.81 -19.61 -31.25
CA TYR A 617 8.37 -19.83 -29.91
C TYR A 617 9.50 -20.86 -29.91
N TYR A 618 10.58 -20.54 -29.19
CA TYR A 618 11.73 -21.41 -28.98
C TYR A 618 12.19 -21.36 -27.51
N CYS A 619 12.87 -22.41 -27.07
CA CYS A 619 13.55 -22.43 -25.79
C CYS A 619 14.97 -21.86 -25.95
N TYR A 620 15.22 -20.65 -25.47
CA TYR A 620 16.55 -20.03 -25.50
C TYR A 620 17.36 -20.44 -24.27
N ARG A 621 18.57 -20.97 -24.46
CA ARG A 621 19.56 -21.15 -23.38
C ARG A 621 20.52 -19.96 -23.38
N THR A 622 20.55 -19.19 -22.30
CA THR A 622 21.43 -18.03 -22.10
C THR A 622 22.11 -18.10 -20.72
N SER A 623 23.26 -17.47 -20.54
CA SER A 623 23.84 -17.24 -19.20
C SER A 623 23.71 -15.77 -18.87
N MET A 624 22.54 -15.40 -18.35
CA MET A 624 22.23 -14.04 -17.92
C MET A 624 21.39 -14.07 -16.64
N GLY A 625 21.34 -12.94 -15.94
CA GLY A 625 20.44 -12.69 -14.83
C GLY A 625 19.88 -11.27 -14.89
N ALA A 626 18.59 -11.15 -14.63
CA ALA A 626 17.95 -9.88 -14.28
C ALA A 626 18.00 -9.75 -12.74
N TYR A 627 18.69 -8.72 -12.24
CA TYR A 627 18.94 -8.53 -10.82
C TYR A 627 18.24 -7.26 -10.32
N THR A 628 17.32 -7.41 -9.37
CA THR A 628 16.75 -6.30 -8.61
C THR A 628 17.87 -5.55 -7.88
N VAL A 629 18.10 -4.29 -8.25
CA VAL A 629 19.14 -3.44 -7.67
C VAL A 629 18.52 -2.34 -6.82
N SER A 630 19.14 -2.09 -5.68
CA SER A 630 18.74 -1.05 -4.72
C SER A 630 19.98 -0.58 -3.99
N SER A 631 20.11 0.71 -3.71
CA SER A 631 21.36 1.25 -3.15
C SER A 631 21.81 0.51 -1.87
N PRO A 632 23.11 0.16 -1.74
CA PRO A 632 23.66 -0.43 -0.52
C PRO A 632 23.39 0.37 0.76
N ALA A 633 23.13 1.68 0.66
CA ALA A 633 22.67 2.52 1.79
C ALA A 633 21.45 1.96 2.54
N PHE A 634 20.57 1.22 1.86
CA PHE A 634 19.40 0.58 2.46
C PHE A 634 19.63 -0.90 2.86
N ARG A 635 20.77 -1.49 2.46
CA ARG A 635 21.22 -2.84 2.85
C ARG A 635 22.14 -2.83 4.07
N ILE A 636 22.82 -1.72 4.34
CA ILE A 636 23.78 -1.57 5.44
C ILE A 636 23.06 -1.14 6.73
N ASP A 637 23.04 -2.01 7.74
CA ASP A 637 22.47 -1.70 9.06
C ASP A 637 23.16 -0.49 9.69
N GLY A 638 22.37 0.55 9.98
CA GLY A 638 22.86 1.79 10.61
C GLY A 638 23.63 2.74 9.69
N TYR A 639 23.45 2.64 8.36
CA TYR A 639 24.07 3.58 7.41
C TYR A 639 23.70 5.04 7.69
N ASP A 640 24.70 5.92 7.66
CA ASP A 640 24.52 7.37 7.76
C ASP A 640 24.04 7.93 6.40
N PHE A 641 22.76 8.28 6.31
CA PHE A 641 22.16 8.85 5.10
C PHE A 641 22.74 10.20 4.66
N SER A 642 23.55 10.88 5.49
CA SER A 642 24.30 12.08 5.06
C SER A 642 25.58 11.75 4.26
N ASN A 643 26.04 10.50 4.30
CA ASN A 643 27.25 10.03 3.62
C ASN A 643 27.01 9.82 2.10
N GLY A 644 27.79 10.51 1.27
CA GLY A 644 27.79 10.40 -0.21
C GLY A 644 28.52 9.16 -0.78
N THR A 645 28.75 8.12 0.02
CA THR A 645 29.39 6.87 -0.45
C THR A 645 28.47 6.07 -1.37
N TYR A 646 27.17 6.01 -1.04
CA TYR A 646 26.13 5.32 -1.81
C TYR A 646 24.91 6.24 -2.02
N SER A 647 24.14 5.95 -3.08
CA SER A 647 22.86 6.62 -3.38
C SER A 647 21.88 6.55 -2.20
N THR A 648 21.07 7.59 -1.99
CA THR A 648 20.07 7.63 -0.90
C THR A 648 18.68 8.02 -1.41
N TRP A 649 18.41 7.85 -2.71
CA TRP A 649 17.16 8.30 -3.33
C TRP A 649 15.94 7.44 -2.94
N THR A 650 14.86 8.11 -2.54
CA THR A 650 13.54 7.48 -2.26
C THR A 650 12.40 8.24 -2.95
N GLU A 651 11.32 7.53 -3.26
CA GLU A 651 10.08 8.06 -3.87
C GLU A 651 8.97 8.09 -2.81
N SER A 652 8.26 9.22 -2.68
CA SER A 652 7.06 9.30 -1.82
C SER A 652 5.96 8.41 -2.37
N LEU A 653 5.19 7.73 -1.51
CA LEU A 653 3.84 7.35 -1.93
C LEU A 653 2.97 8.61 -2.04
N TYR A 654 1.98 8.57 -2.93
CA TYR A 654 1.11 9.70 -3.23
C TYR A 654 -0.30 9.24 -3.61
N SER A 655 -1.29 10.12 -3.43
CA SER A 655 -2.59 10.01 -4.09
C SER A 655 -2.77 11.13 -5.12
N ILE A 656 -3.44 10.82 -6.22
CA ILE A 656 -3.68 11.74 -7.35
C ILE A 656 -5.16 12.10 -7.38
N ASP A 657 -5.50 13.39 -7.27
CA ASP A 657 -6.85 13.88 -7.54
C ASP A 657 -7.06 13.98 -9.07
N ASN A 658 -8.22 13.59 -9.59
CA ASN A 658 -8.55 13.85 -11.00
C ASN A 658 -8.56 15.36 -11.29
N LEU A 659 -8.08 15.76 -12.48
CA LEU A 659 -8.14 17.14 -12.95
C LEU A 659 -9.61 17.55 -13.14
N ARG A 660 -10.05 18.62 -12.48
CA ARG A 660 -11.41 19.16 -12.65
C ARG A 660 -11.35 20.55 -13.25
N LEU A 661 -12.06 20.77 -14.36
CA LEU A 661 -12.32 22.10 -14.91
C LEU A 661 -13.68 22.60 -14.41
N TYR A 662 -13.76 23.86 -14.02
CA TYR A 662 -14.96 24.49 -13.49
C TYR A 662 -14.97 26.00 -13.75
N LEU A 663 -16.09 26.66 -13.47
CA LEU A 663 -16.20 28.13 -13.54
C LEU A 663 -16.03 28.77 -12.16
N VAL A 664 -15.27 29.87 -12.12
CA VAL A 664 -15.10 30.73 -10.94
C VAL A 664 -15.92 31.99 -11.13
N GLU A 665 -16.67 32.37 -10.09
CA GLU A 665 -17.44 33.62 -10.00
C GLU A 665 -16.76 34.68 -9.14
N GLN A 666 -17.28 35.91 -9.15
CA GLN A 666 -16.68 37.05 -8.44
C GLN A 666 -16.85 36.91 -6.92
N GLU A 667 -15.76 37.06 -6.14
CA GLU A 667 -15.80 36.98 -4.67
C GLU A 667 -16.81 37.95 -4.01
N SER A 668 -17.11 39.07 -4.66
CA SER A 668 -18.13 40.03 -4.22
C SER A 668 -19.53 39.40 -4.21
N PHE A 669 -19.86 38.57 -5.21
CA PHE A 669 -21.12 37.86 -5.32
C PHE A 669 -21.26 36.82 -4.21
N GLU A 670 -20.22 36.03 -3.94
CA GLU A 670 -20.17 35.09 -2.81
C GLU A 670 -20.37 35.81 -1.46
N LYS A 671 -19.66 36.92 -1.24
CA LYS A 671 -19.76 37.73 -0.01
C LYS A 671 -21.13 38.41 0.13
N VAL A 672 -21.74 38.84 -0.97
CA VAL A 672 -23.11 39.37 -0.98
C VAL A 672 -24.13 38.28 -0.68
N MET A 673 -24.00 37.08 -1.25
CA MET A 673 -24.90 35.96 -0.97
C MET A 673 -24.78 35.45 0.47
N LEU A 674 -23.56 35.35 1.01
CA LEU A 674 -23.32 35.03 2.41
C LEU A 674 -23.90 36.12 3.34
N GLY A 675 -23.69 37.40 3.01
CA GLY A 675 -24.25 38.53 3.75
C GLY A 675 -25.78 38.55 3.73
N LEU A 676 -26.39 38.29 2.56
CA LEU A 676 -27.84 38.15 2.39
C LEU A 676 -28.38 37.00 3.26
N GLY A 677 -27.72 35.83 3.23
CA GLY A 677 -28.07 34.67 4.04
C GLY A 677 -28.01 34.96 5.54
N ILE A 678 -26.96 35.64 6.00
CA ILE A 678 -26.81 36.07 7.40
C ILE A 678 -27.90 37.08 7.80
N VAL A 679 -28.19 38.08 6.95
CA VAL A 679 -29.26 39.06 7.21
C VAL A 679 -30.63 38.37 7.27
N ILE A 680 -30.93 37.47 6.34
CA ILE A 680 -32.16 36.66 6.34
C ILE A 680 -32.26 35.81 7.60
N ALA A 681 -31.18 35.14 8.02
CA ALA A 681 -31.16 34.34 9.23
C ALA A 681 -31.38 35.18 10.50
N ILE A 682 -30.72 36.34 10.62
CA ILE A 682 -30.89 37.28 11.74
C ILE A 682 -32.32 37.83 11.77
N VAL A 683 -32.88 38.27 10.63
CA VAL A 683 -34.27 38.76 10.55
C VAL A 683 -35.27 37.66 10.90
N SER A 684 -35.08 36.44 10.39
CA SER A 684 -35.91 35.28 10.73
C SER A 684 -35.86 34.95 12.23
N PHE A 685 -34.68 34.99 12.84
CA PHE A 685 -34.50 34.79 14.28
C PHE A 685 -35.17 35.90 15.10
N LEU A 686 -34.98 37.18 14.74
CA LEU A 686 -35.59 38.32 15.42
C LEU A 686 -37.11 38.35 15.30
N VAL A 687 -37.68 38.01 14.14
CA VAL A 687 -39.13 37.88 13.93
C VAL A 687 -39.68 36.73 14.77
N SER A 688 -39.01 35.58 14.79
CA SER A 688 -39.38 34.43 15.63
C SER A 688 -39.34 34.76 17.12
N PHE A 689 -38.27 35.42 17.58
CA PHE A 689 -38.04 35.81 18.98
C PHE A 689 -39.03 36.89 19.44
N SER A 690 -39.29 37.91 18.62
CA SER A 690 -40.28 38.96 18.90
C SER A 690 -41.70 38.41 18.94
N SER A 691 -42.01 37.42 18.10
CA SER A 691 -43.28 36.67 18.16
C SER A 691 -43.40 35.84 19.45
N LEU A 692 -42.30 35.22 19.88
CA LEU A 692 -42.23 34.46 21.13
C LEU A 692 -42.50 35.35 22.36
N ILE A 693 -41.86 36.52 22.43
CA ILE A 693 -42.05 37.50 23.52
C ILE A 693 -43.47 38.08 23.49
N SER A 694 -43.93 38.53 22.32
CA SER A 694 -45.23 39.20 22.18
C SER A 694 -46.42 38.27 22.46
N SER A 695 -46.22 36.95 22.37
CA SER A 695 -47.24 35.95 22.72
C SER A 695 -47.85 36.16 24.12
N ARG A 696 -47.05 36.58 25.12
CA ARG A 696 -47.54 36.83 26.48
C ARG A 696 -48.43 38.07 26.62
N PHE A 697 -48.34 39.04 25.70
CA PHE A 697 -49.19 40.24 25.74
C PHE A 697 -50.39 40.14 24.78
N LEU A 698 -50.20 39.54 23.60
CA LEU A 698 -51.26 39.37 22.59
C LEU A 698 -52.38 38.42 23.05
N PHE A 699 -52.07 37.37 23.81
CA PHE A 699 -53.08 36.41 24.28
C PHE A 699 -53.86 36.86 25.52
N VAL A 700 -53.34 37.80 26.32
CA VAL A 700 -53.97 38.19 27.61
C VAL A 700 -55.12 39.18 27.43
N ARG A 701 -55.07 40.06 26.41
CA ARG A 701 -56.06 41.14 26.24
C ARG A 701 -57.38 40.71 25.54
N TRP A 702 -57.56 39.41 25.30
CA TRP A 702 -58.76 38.81 24.70
C TRP A 702 -59.65 38.04 25.71
N PHE A 703 -59.33 38.09 27.01
CA PHE A 703 -59.98 37.25 28.03
C PHE A 703 -61.00 37.97 28.94
N THR A 704 -61.42 39.19 28.57
CA THR A 704 -62.44 39.95 29.30
C THR A 704 -63.50 40.53 28.36
N VAL A 705 -64.77 40.40 28.78
CA VAL A 705 -66.03 40.79 28.10
C VAL A 705 -66.61 39.73 27.13
N THR A 706 -67.94 39.55 27.24
CA THR A 706 -68.85 38.61 26.54
C THR A 706 -68.72 37.11 26.87
N VAL A 707 -69.87 36.43 26.75
CA VAL A 707 -70.19 35.12 27.35
C VAL A 707 -70.65 34.13 26.26
N GLU A 708 -70.49 32.84 26.54
CA GLU A 708 -70.98 31.68 25.78
C GLU A 708 -70.43 31.42 24.36
N THR A 709 -69.38 30.59 24.36
CA THR A 709 -69.22 29.44 23.44
C THR A 709 -68.94 29.65 21.95
N ARG A 710 -68.15 30.66 21.57
CA ARG A 710 -67.28 30.59 20.37
C ARG A 710 -66.00 31.44 20.50
N ALA A 711 -64.84 30.85 20.19
CA ALA A 711 -63.54 31.53 20.17
C ALA A 711 -62.63 30.99 19.05
N ARG A 712 -63.05 31.20 17.80
CA ARG A 712 -62.35 30.79 16.57
C ARG A 712 -61.92 32.04 15.81
N GLU A 713 -60.79 32.65 16.14
CA GLU A 713 -60.15 33.70 15.29
C GLU A 713 -58.72 34.10 15.71
N SER A 714 -58.37 34.09 17.01
CA SER A 714 -57.08 34.63 17.51
C SER A 714 -55.79 33.95 17.02
N LYS A 715 -55.88 32.86 16.24
CA LYS A 715 -54.72 32.15 15.64
C LYS A 715 -54.35 32.63 14.23
N GLU A 716 -55.07 33.58 13.64
CA GLU A 716 -54.82 34.01 12.25
C GLU A 716 -53.87 35.21 12.11
N ALA A 717 -53.93 36.20 13.01
CA ALA A 717 -53.09 37.41 12.91
C ALA A 717 -51.58 37.13 13.06
N ALA A 718 -51.18 36.31 14.05
CA ALA A 718 -49.78 35.91 14.22
C ALA A 718 -49.28 34.98 13.10
N LEU A 719 -50.20 34.27 12.43
CA LEU A 719 -49.87 33.46 11.25
C LEU A 719 -49.63 34.34 10.03
N PHE A 720 -50.42 35.41 9.84
CA PHE A 720 -50.40 36.21 8.63
C PHE A 720 -49.03 36.88 8.38
N MET A 721 -48.40 37.43 9.42
CA MET A 721 -47.05 37.99 9.30
C MET A 721 -45.99 36.92 9.01
N ALA A 722 -46.06 35.76 9.67
CA ALA A 722 -45.16 34.64 9.40
C ALA A 722 -45.30 34.11 7.96
N THR A 723 -46.53 34.04 7.44
CA THR A 723 -46.76 33.66 6.03
C THR A 723 -46.25 34.72 5.06
N SER A 724 -46.47 36.02 5.30
CA SER A 724 -45.96 37.06 4.38
C SER A 724 -44.44 37.06 4.27
N SER A 725 -43.70 36.81 5.37
CA SER A 725 -42.25 36.69 5.33
C SER A 725 -41.78 35.46 4.55
N LEU A 726 -42.44 34.31 4.71
CA LEU A 726 -42.16 33.11 3.90
C LEU A 726 -42.51 33.33 2.43
N THR A 727 -43.66 33.92 2.10
CA THR A 727 -44.10 34.11 0.71
C THR A 727 -43.17 35.03 -0.06
N ILE A 728 -42.59 36.07 0.56
CA ILE A 728 -41.61 36.94 -0.10
C ILE A 728 -40.31 36.18 -0.41
N LEU A 729 -39.80 35.35 0.51
CA LEU A 729 -38.66 34.46 0.21
C LEU A 729 -38.99 33.45 -0.89
N CYS A 730 -40.16 32.81 -0.84
CA CYS A 730 -40.56 31.82 -1.84
C CYS A 730 -40.76 32.44 -3.23
N ILE A 731 -41.26 33.67 -3.34
CA ILE A 731 -41.39 34.36 -4.64
C ILE A 731 -40.01 34.67 -5.25
N LEU A 732 -39.03 35.07 -4.43
CA LEU A 732 -37.65 35.24 -4.89
C LEU A 732 -36.99 33.91 -5.32
N GLY A 733 -37.28 32.81 -4.63
CA GLY A 733 -36.77 31.48 -5.00
C GLY A 733 -37.40 30.89 -6.26
N ASN A 734 -38.71 31.00 -6.45
CA ASN A 734 -39.45 30.34 -7.54
C ASN A 734 -39.18 30.91 -8.95
N VAL A 735 -38.51 32.06 -9.06
CA VAL A 735 -38.17 32.66 -10.37
C VAL A 735 -36.98 31.94 -11.05
N LEU A 736 -36.19 31.16 -10.30
CA LEU A 736 -34.91 30.59 -10.79
C LEU A 736 -34.94 29.10 -11.17
N THR A 737 -35.94 28.32 -10.76
CA THR A 737 -35.85 26.83 -10.77
C THR A 737 -36.94 26.10 -11.55
N LEU A 738 -37.78 26.80 -12.32
CA LEU A 738 -38.96 26.20 -12.97
C LEU A 738 -38.67 25.53 -14.34
N SER A 739 -37.82 24.49 -14.37
CA SER A 739 -37.81 23.55 -15.50
C SER A 739 -37.29 22.14 -15.18
N ARG A 740 -38.17 21.15 -15.38
CA ARG A 740 -37.92 19.68 -15.41
C ARG A 740 -37.69 19.05 -14.02
N GLY A 741 -37.78 17.72 -13.95
CA GLY A 741 -37.87 16.98 -12.69
C GLY A 741 -37.48 15.50 -12.82
N GLY A 742 -37.20 14.88 -11.68
CA GLY A 742 -36.56 13.56 -11.55
C GLY A 742 -37.42 12.46 -10.91
N PRO A 743 -36.79 11.33 -10.52
CA PRO A 743 -37.46 10.04 -10.28
C PRO A 743 -37.86 9.78 -8.81
N LEU A 744 -38.56 8.66 -8.61
CA LEU A 744 -39.50 8.42 -7.50
C LEU A 744 -39.01 7.36 -6.48
N THR A 745 -37.69 7.26 -6.26
CA THR A 745 -37.06 6.13 -5.55
C THR A 745 -36.72 6.38 -4.08
N ASP A 746 -36.38 7.61 -3.70
CA ASP A 746 -35.59 7.86 -2.49
C ASP A 746 -36.46 8.18 -1.26
N ASP A 747 -37.71 8.62 -1.47
CA ASP A 747 -38.70 9.00 -0.44
C ASP A 747 -39.19 7.84 0.48
N ILE A 748 -38.68 6.61 0.31
CA ILE A 748 -39.26 5.38 0.89
C ILE A 748 -38.36 4.73 1.96
N TYR A 749 -37.06 5.02 1.99
CA TYR A 749 -36.08 4.29 2.82
C TYR A 749 -35.36 5.17 3.83
N ILE A 750 -35.04 4.61 5.00
CA ILE A 750 -34.19 5.23 6.03
C ILE A 750 -33.00 4.30 6.25
N GLU A 751 -31.81 4.72 5.84
CA GLU A 751 -30.58 3.97 6.11
C GLU A 751 -30.16 4.13 7.58
N ILE A 752 -29.82 3.01 8.22
CA ILE A 752 -29.24 2.98 9.57
C ILE A 752 -27.78 2.53 9.41
N PRO A 753 -26.78 3.40 9.62
CA PRO A 753 -25.39 3.07 9.35
C PRO A 753 -24.88 1.97 10.30
N ILE A 754 -24.13 1.01 9.75
CA ILE A 754 -23.75 -0.23 10.43
C ILE A 754 -22.94 0.03 11.71
N HIS A 755 -22.21 1.14 11.82
CA HIS A 755 -21.48 1.57 13.04
C HIS A 755 -22.36 1.89 14.28
N SER A 756 -23.58 1.36 14.35
CA SER A 756 -24.52 1.50 15.47
C SER A 756 -24.96 0.15 16.09
N GLY A 757 -24.40 -0.94 15.60
CA GLY A 757 -24.49 -2.31 16.13
C GLY A 757 -23.41 -3.18 15.49
N THR A 758 -23.26 -4.44 15.90
CA THR A 758 -22.39 -5.40 15.18
C THR A 758 -23.23 -6.59 14.71
N ALA A 759 -22.95 -7.06 13.50
CA ALA A 759 -23.71 -8.10 12.83
C ALA A 759 -22.96 -9.45 12.82
N GLY A 760 -23.69 -10.56 12.84
CA GLY A 760 -23.11 -11.91 12.84
C GLY A 760 -22.34 -12.21 11.57
N SER A 761 -21.20 -12.89 11.70
CA SER A 761 -20.36 -13.31 10.57
C SER A 761 -20.59 -14.77 10.18
N ARG A 762 -20.23 -15.11 8.95
CA ARG A 762 -20.17 -16.49 8.46
C ARG A 762 -18.76 -17.04 8.63
N LEU A 763 -18.65 -18.27 9.16
CA LEU A 763 -17.40 -18.95 9.44
C LEU A 763 -17.28 -20.24 8.62
N PHE A 764 -16.05 -20.62 8.27
CA PHE A 764 -15.75 -21.78 7.44
C PHE A 764 -14.65 -22.62 8.08
N ASN A 765 -14.83 -23.94 8.11
CA ASN A 765 -13.75 -24.87 8.41
C ASN A 765 -13.50 -25.81 7.22
N GLY A 766 -12.53 -26.71 7.33
CA GLY A 766 -12.13 -27.60 6.23
C GLY A 766 -13.24 -28.51 5.66
N THR A 767 -14.34 -28.71 6.38
CA THR A 767 -15.44 -29.61 5.97
C THR A 767 -16.82 -28.96 5.92
N HIS A 768 -17.06 -27.85 6.62
CA HIS A 768 -18.39 -27.26 6.83
C HIS A 768 -18.37 -25.71 6.89
N GLN A 769 -19.57 -25.13 6.81
CA GLN A 769 -19.86 -23.70 7.04
C GLN A 769 -20.76 -23.54 8.28
N PHE A 770 -20.62 -22.43 9.00
CA PHE A 770 -21.38 -22.08 10.21
C PHE A 770 -21.52 -20.56 10.33
N GLY A 771 -22.17 -20.08 11.40
CA GLY A 771 -22.41 -18.66 11.65
C GLY A 771 -23.61 -18.13 10.85
N PHE A 772 -23.69 -16.82 10.65
CA PHE A 772 -24.87 -16.16 10.11
C PHE A 772 -24.72 -15.78 8.64
N HIS A 773 -25.77 -16.04 7.86
CA HIS A 773 -25.89 -15.60 6.48
C HIS A 773 -27.35 -15.42 6.05
N THR A 774 -27.63 -14.45 5.20
CA THR A 774 -28.91 -14.33 4.49
C THR A 774 -28.67 -14.00 3.02
N SER A 775 -29.68 -14.24 2.17
CA SER A 775 -29.70 -13.79 0.78
C SER A 775 -30.36 -12.41 0.69
N GLU A 776 -29.98 -11.59 -0.28
CA GLU A 776 -30.58 -10.26 -0.51
C GLU A 776 -32.11 -10.35 -0.61
N SER A 777 -32.61 -11.29 -1.42
CA SER A 777 -34.04 -11.61 -1.57
C SER A 777 -34.77 -12.06 -0.29
N GLU A 778 -34.05 -12.59 0.72
CA GLU A 778 -34.64 -13.08 1.98
C GLU A 778 -34.35 -12.16 3.17
N SER A 779 -33.65 -11.05 2.94
CA SER A 779 -33.23 -10.11 3.98
C SER A 779 -34.30 -9.10 4.39
N HIS A 780 -35.37 -8.96 3.61
CA HIS A 780 -36.50 -8.07 3.89
C HIS A 780 -37.50 -8.71 4.85
N GLY A 781 -37.95 -7.97 5.87
CA GLY A 781 -39.00 -8.47 6.78
C GLY A 781 -39.67 -7.40 7.64
N VAL A 782 -40.91 -7.66 8.07
CA VAL A 782 -41.67 -6.79 8.99
C VAL A 782 -41.09 -6.87 10.40
N VAL A 783 -40.87 -5.72 11.04
CA VAL A 783 -40.22 -5.65 12.37
C VAL A 783 -41.22 -6.00 13.48
N VAL A 784 -40.87 -6.95 14.35
CA VAL A 784 -41.75 -7.36 15.48
C VAL A 784 -40.94 -7.45 16.78
N PHE A 785 -41.36 -6.73 17.81
CA PHE A 785 -40.80 -6.88 19.16
C PHE A 785 -41.45 -8.08 19.87
N LEU A 786 -40.65 -9.09 20.21
CA LEU A 786 -41.09 -10.33 20.85
C LEU A 786 -41.10 -10.20 22.38
N LYS A 787 -42.26 -10.38 23.02
CA LYS A 787 -42.32 -10.46 24.50
C LYS A 787 -42.11 -11.90 24.98
N LYS A 788 -41.67 -12.03 26.24
CA LYS A 788 -41.32 -13.31 26.89
C LYS A 788 -42.43 -14.38 26.93
N GLY A 789 -43.70 -13.97 26.82
CA GLY A 789 -44.86 -14.88 26.72
C GLY A 789 -45.28 -15.23 25.28
N GLU A 790 -44.78 -14.51 24.28
CA GLU A 790 -45.29 -14.53 22.89
C GLU A 790 -44.50 -15.52 21.99
N VAL A 791 -43.70 -16.39 22.61
CA VAL A 791 -42.83 -17.37 21.92
C VAL A 791 -43.62 -18.40 21.09
N GLN A 792 -44.92 -18.54 21.32
CA GLN A 792 -45.80 -19.34 20.49
C GLN A 792 -46.15 -18.65 19.16
N GLU A 793 -46.27 -17.31 19.12
CA GLU A 793 -46.63 -16.54 17.91
C GLU A 793 -45.58 -16.68 16.79
N LEU A 794 -44.33 -17.01 17.15
CA LEU A 794 -43.22 -17.37 16.24
C LEU A 794 -43.46 -18.66 15.44
N ARG A 795 -44.27 -19.60 15.96
CA ARG A 795 -44.66 -20.83 15.24
C ARG A 795 -45.75 -20.53 14.24
N ASP A 796 -46.71 -19.74 14.68
CA ASP A 796 -47.92 -19.37 13.95
C ASP A 796 -47.70 -18.09 13.12
N CYS A 797 -46.43 -17.72 12.88
CA CYS A 797 -45.92 -16.63 12.04
C CYS A 797 -46.70 -15.31 12.15
N TRP A 798 -47.13 -14.96 13.37
CA TRP A 798 -47.99 -13.80 13.67
C TRP A 798 -49.22 -13.64 12.75
N ARG A 799 -49.75 -14.73 12.17
CA ARG A 799 -50.79 -14.68 11.12
C ARG A 799 -52.11 -14.08 11.58
N GLU A 800 -52.44 -14.23 12.87
CA GLU A 800 -53.62 -13.60 13.47
C GLU A 800 -53.44 -12.08 13.71
N ARG A 801 -52.19 -11.59 13.78
CA ARG A 801 -51.85 -10.19 14.04
C ARG A 801 -51.62 -9.41 12.74
N PHE A 802 -50.90 -9.97 11.77
CA PHE A 802 -50.64 -9.35 10.46
C PHE A 802 -51.46 -10.04 9.36
N VAL A 803 -52.75 -9.69 9.31
CA VAL A 803 -53.68 -10.21 8.30
C VAL A 803 -53.21 -9.80 6.91
N ASP A 804 -53.38 -10.70 5.94
CA ASP A 804 -52.94 -10.60 4.55
C ASP A 804 -51.42 -10.46 4.30
N TYR A 805 -50.58 -10.43 5.35
CA TYR A 805 -49.12 -10.48 5.18
C TYR A 805 -48.61 -11.92 4.99
N ASN A 806 -47.77 -12.11 3.96
CA ASN A 806 -47.19 -13.40 3.57
C ASN A 806 -45.66 -13.44 3.56
N GLY A 807 -44.98 -12.37 3.96
CA GLY A 807 -43.51 -12.30 3.99
C GLY A 807 -42.90 -12.82 5.29
N LYS A 808 -41.61 -12.50 5.49
CA LYS A 808 -40.83 -12.83 6.68
C LYS A 808 -40.82 -11.67 7.70
N TYR A 809 -40.33 -11.95 8.91
CA TYR A 809 -40.24 -10.98 10.01
C TYR A 809 -38.81 -10.81 10.53
N HIS A 810 -38.48 -9.60 10.98
CA HIS A 810 -37.29 -9.31 11.78
C HIS A 810 -37.67 -9.24 13.26
N VAL A 811 -37.12 -10.15 14.06
CA VAL A 811 -37.55 -10.35 15.45
C VAL A 811 -36.63 -9.56 16.39
N VAL A 812 -37.19 -8.61 17.13
CA VAL A 812 -36.45 -7.81 18.13
C VAL A 812 -36.61 -8.44 19.51
N LEU A 813 -35.51 -8.76 20.19
CA LEU A 813 -35.51 -9.39 21.52
C LEU A 813 -34.27 -9.03 22.38
N PRO A 814 -34.36 -9.03 23.72
CA PRO A 814 -33.18 -8.90 24.59
C PRO A 814 -32.37 -10.21 24.61
N ALA A 815 -31.04 -10.10 24.74
CA ALA A 815 -30.13 -11.26 24.68
C ALA A 815 -30.40 -12.32 25.76
N ASP A 816 -30.98 -11.96 26.92
CA ASP A 816 -31.30 -12.92 27.99
C ASP A 816 -32.45 -13.88 27.63
N MET A 817 -33.26 -13.55 26.61
CA MET A 817 -34.32 -14.43 26.11
C MET A 817 -33.79 -15.56 25.21
N ILE A 818 -32.52 -15.54 24.80
CA ILE A 818 -31.91 -16.62 24.01
C ILE A 818 -31.71 -17.85 24.91
N ASP A 819 -32.51 -18.88 24.69
CA ASP A 819 -32.35 -20.21 25.28
C ASP A 819 -32.79 -21.33 24.33
N ASN A 820 -32.60 -22.58 24.76
CA ASN A 820 -32.89 -23.79 23.97
C ASN A 820 -34.33 -23.79 23.42
N THR A 821 -35.31 -23.36 24.21
CA THR A 821 -36.71 -23.32 23.76
C THR A 821 -36.86 -22.35 22.60
N LEU A 822 -36.41 -21.11 22.75
CA LEU A 822 -36.50 -20.09 21.71
C LEU A 822 -35.69 -20.47 20.45
N VAL A 823 -34.45 -20.92 20.63
CA VAL A 823 -33.59 -21.37 19.52
C VAL A 823 -34.22 -22.55 18.76
N SER A 824 -34.84 -23.50 19.46
CA SER A 824 -35.55 -24.63 18.83
C SER A 824 -36.81 -24.25 18.05
N VAL A 825 -37.36 -23.05 18.29
CA VAL A 825 -38.46 -22.47 17.51
C VAL A 825 -37.91 -21.71 16.30
N ILE A 826 -36.89 -20.86 16.51
CA ILE A 826 -36.25 -20.07 15.44
C ILE A 826 -35.70 -20.98 14.34
N LEU A 827 -34.97 -22.06 14.71
CA LEU A 827 -34.41 -23.03 13.76
C LEU A 827 -35.45 -23.94 13.07
N LYS A 828 -36.75 -23.73 13.33
CA LYS A 828 -37.87 -24.46 12.72
C LYS A 828 -38.92 -23.53 12.08
N SER A 829 -38.64 -22.24 11.97
CA SER A 829 -39.60 -21.24 11.49
C SER A 829 -39.09 -20.54 10.24
N ASP A 830 -39.69 -20.87 9.09
CA ASP A 830 -39.30 -20.34 7.77
C ASP A 830 -39.66 -18.84 7.58
N CYS A 831 -40.48 -18.28 8.47
CA CYS A 831 -40.96 -16.90 8.40
C CYS A 831 -40.05 -15.87 9.11
N ILE A 832 -38.82 -16.23 9.50
CA ILE A 832 -37.84 -15.31 10.11
C ILE A 832 -36.80 -14.89 9.07
N ALA A 833 -36.65 -13.57 8.85
CA ALA A 833 -35.61 -12.98 8.00
C ALA A 833 -34.32 -12.69 8.78
N GLY A 834 -34.45 -12.40 10.08
CA GLY A 834 -33.33 -12.06 10.94
C GLY A 834 -33.73 -11.71 12.37
N LEU A 835 -32.71 -11.48 13.19
CA LEU A 835 -32.81 -11.22 14.62
C LEU A 835 -32.12 -9.89 14.97
N ILE A 836 -32.82 -9.01 15.68
CA ILE A 836 -32.26 -7.78 16.25
C ILE A 836 -32.18 -7.97 17.76
N VAL A 837 -30.96 -8.09 18.29
CA VAL A 837 -30.73 -8.42 19.70
C VAL A 837 -30.32 -7.17 20.49
N LEU A 838 -30.89 -7.02 21.68
CA LEU A 838 -30.67 -5.87 22.57
C LEU A 838 -29.93 -6.29 23.86
N ASP A 839 -29.19 -5.37 24.46
CA ASP A 839 -28.63 -5.54 25.82
C ASP A 839 -29.77 -5.53 26.86
N PRO A 840 -29.92 -6.54 27.74
CA PRO A 840 -31.04 -6.64 28.67
C PRO A 840 -31.04 -5.56 29.75
N GLU A 841 -32.11 -4.76 29.79
CA GLU A 841 -32.36 -3.71 30.81
C GLU A 841 -32.45 -4.24 32.26
N ALA A 842 -32.62 -5.55 32.45
CA ALA A 842 -32.88 -6.20 33.73
C ALA A 842 -31.69 -7.01 34.26
N ARG A 843 -31.52 -7.04 35.58
CA ARG A 843 -30.46 -7.81 36.24
C ARG A 843 -30.61 -9.31 35.96
N LEU A 844 -29.61 -9.89 35.30
CA LEU A 844 -29.59 -11.29 34.89
C LEU A 844 -29.65 -12.28 36.06
N ASP A 845 -30.35 -13.38 35.83
CA ASP A 845 -30.31 -14.58 36.66
C ASP A 845 -28.91 -15.25 36.54
N ASN A 846 -28.27 -15.52 37.68
CA ASN A 846 -26.97 -16.20 37.75
C ASN A 846 -27.11 -17.73 37.63
N THR A 847 -28.33 -18.28 37.65
CA THR A 847 -28.61 -19.69 37.42
C THR A 847 -28.89 -20.02 35.94
N LYS A 848 -29.30 -19.05 35.11
CA LYS A 848 -29.58 -19.29 33.69
C LYS A 848 -28.31 -19.66 32.92
N ARG A 849 -28.44 -20.64 32.02
CA ARG A 849 -27.42 -21.05 31.05
C ARG A 849 -27.40 -20.05 29.88
N LEU A 850 -26.27 -19.38 29.65
CA LEU A 850 -26.15 -18.33 28.64
C LEU A 850 -24.83 -18.42 27.84
N SER A 851 -24.09 -19.53 27.94
CA SER A 851 -22.88 -19.77 27.14
C SER A 851 -23.23 -20.14 25.70
N HIS A 852 -22.50 -19.53 24.76
CA HIS A 852 -22.64 -19.79 23.33
C HIS A 852 -21.79 -20.98 22.83
N ASP A 853 -20.80 -21.41 23.61
CA ASP A 853 -20.08 -22.66 23.37
C ASP A 853 -20.97 -23.88 23.67
N GLY A 854 -20.66 -25.00 23.03
CA GLY A 854 -21.28 -26.29 23.33
C GLY A 854 -20.83 -26.89 24.66
N ALA A 855 -21.29 -28.10 24.94
CA ALA A 855 -20.90 -28.87 26.12
C ALA A 855 -19.38 -29.13 26.17
N CYS A 856 -18.79 -29.39 25.00
CA CYS A 856 -17.34 -29.45 24.78
C CYS A 856 -16.88 -28.23 23.98
N PRO A 857 -16.15 -27.26 24.57
CA PRO A 857 -15.49 -26.21 23.81
C PRO A 857 -14.38 -26.76 22.90
N ASP A 858 -14.24 -26.17 21.72
CA ASP A 858 -13.22 -26.49 20.68
C ASP A 858 -13.11 -28.00 20.31
N PRO A 859 -14.23 -28.69 20.02
CA PRO A 859 -14.27 -30.16 19.92
C PRO A 859 -13.50 -30.72 18.72
N THR A 860 -13.17 -29.89 17.74
CA THR A 860 -12.48 -30.27 16.49
C THR A 860 -10.96 -30.07 16.53
N SER A 861 -10.44 -29.26 17.45
CA SER A 861 -9.02 -28.84 17.47
C SER A 861 -8.26 -29.23 18.74
N GLY A 862 -8.96 -29.49 19.85
CA GLY A 862 -8.36 -29.84 21.13
C GLY A 862 -7.71 -31.24 21.20
N MET A 863 -7.07 -31.55 22.33
CA MET A 863 -6.36 -32.82 22.57
C MET A 863 -7.26 -34.06 22.46
N TYR A 864 -8.57 -33.90 22.70
CA TYR A 864 -9.57 -34.97 22.64
C TYR A 864 -10.37 -34.94 21.31
N SER A 865 -9.73 -34.60 20.18
CA SER A 865 -10.36 -34.51 18.86
C SER A 865 -10.86 -35.89 18.37
N GLY A 866 -12.10 -36.22 18.72
CA GLY A 866 -12.72 -37.53 18.42
C GLY A 866 -14.16 -37.67 18.92
N GLY A 867 -14.60 -36.85 19.88
CA GLY A 867 -16.01 -36.80 20.31
C GLY A 867 -16.21 -36.03 21.62
N CYS A 868 -17.46 -35.69 21.92
CA CYS A 868 -17.85 -35.11 23.20
C CYS A 868 -18.40 -36.23 24.12
N SER A 869 -17.74 -36.45 25.25
CA SER A 869 -18.08 -37.43 26.29
C SER A 869 -18.33 -36.72 27.63
N SER A 870 -18.89 -37.42 28.61
CA SER A 870 -19.04 -36.91 29.98
C SER A 870 -17.72 -36.48 30.63
N GLU A 871 -16.58 -37.01 30.17
CA GLU A 871 -15.26 -36.69 30.72
C GLU A 871 -14.69 -35.38 30.17
N ASN A 872 -14.98 -35.02 28.90
CA ASN A 872 -14.48 -33.80 28.25
C ASN A 872 -15.56 -32.73 27.97
N ALA A 873 -16.82 -32.97 28.36
CA ALA A 873 -17.88 -31.95 28.35
C ALA A 873 -17.65 -30.92 29.47
N TRP A 874 -16.78 -29.92 29.24
CA TRP A 874 -16.39 -28.94 30.27
C TRP A 874 -17.47 -27.94 30.67
N ASN A 875 -18.41 -27.63 29.77
CA ASN A 875 -19.37 -26.52 29.88
C ASN A 875 -20.79 -26.96 30.32
N GLU A 876 -20.94 -28.11 30.98
CA GLU A 876 -22.25 -28.73 31.27
C GLU A 876 -23.24 -27.86 32.06
N ARG A 877 -22.72 -26.88 32.81
CA ARG A 877 -23.52 -25.93 33.59
C ARG A 877 -23.86 -24.64 32.84
N GLY A 878 -23.20 -24.37 31.71
CA GLY A 878 -23.30 -23.09 30.97
C GLY A 878 -23.93 -23.17 29.58
N TYR A 879 -23.79 -24.29 28.86
CA TYR A 879 -24.24 -24.38 27.46
C TYR A 879 -25.75 -24.15 27.28
N ILE A 880 -26.13 -23.45 26.21
CA ILE A 880 -27.53 -23.35 25.76
C ILE A 880 -27.94 -24.60 24.95
N LEU A 881 -27.11 -25.01 23.99
CA LEU A 881 -27.24 -26.25 23.23
C LEU A 881 -25.99 -27.12 23.39
N PRO A 882 -26.08 -28.47 23.38
CA PRO A 882 -24.91 -29.34 23.52
C PRO A 882 -23.83 -29.14 22.45
N GLY A 883 -24.22 -28.77 21.23
CA GLY A 883 -23.32 -28.41 20.13
C GLY A 883 -22.93 -26.92 20.08
N GLY A 884 -23.42 -26.09 21.00
CA GLY A 884 -23.22 -24.63 21.00
C GLY A 884 -24.18 -23.89 20.05
N LEU A 885 -24.07 -22.57 20.03
CA LEU A 885 -24.79 -21.69 19.10
C LEU A 885 -23.92 -21.22 17.92
N ARG A 886 -22.59 -21.22 18.11
CA ARG A 886 -21.60 -20.80 17.09
C ARG A 886 -21.48 -21.80 15.94
N ASP A 887 -21.58 -23.09 16.26
CA ASP A 887 -21.33 -24.19 15.32
C ASP A 887 -22.63 -24.62 14.59
N ILE A 888 -23.48 -23.63 14.25
CA ILE A 888 -24.77 -23.76 13.56
C ILE A 888 -24.73 -22.89 12.29
N ASP A 889 -25.25 -23.38 11.16
CA ASP A 889 -25.42 -22.62 9.90
C ASP A 889 -26.76 -21.87 9.92
N TRP A 890 -26.74 -20.63 10.45
CA TRP A 890 -27.93 -19.79 10.60
C TRP A 890 -28.27 -19.13 9.26
N ARG A 891 -29.37 -19.58 8.64
CA ARG A 891 -29.90 -19.06 7.36
C ARG A 891 -30.69 -17.75 7.51
N MET A 892 -30.24 -16.89 8.39
CA MET A 892 -30.78 -15.57 8.70
C MET A 892 -29.65 -14.69 9.23
N GLN A 893 -29.81 -13.37 9.19
CA GLN A 893 -28.81 -12.45 9.72
C GLN A 893 -29.18 -11.97 11.12
N ILE A 894 -28.17 -11.82 11.98
CA ILE A 894 -28.29 -11.24 13.33
C ILE A 894 -27.58 -9.89 13.39
N LEU A 895 -28.18 -8.94 14.10
CA LEU A 895 -27.61 -7.65 14.46
C LEU A 895 -27.82 -7.42 15.95
N PHE A 896 -26.77 -7.10 16.70
CA PHE A 896 -26.90 -6.68 18.09
C PHE A 896 -26.76 -5.15 18.16
N MET A 897 -27.77 -4.48 18.70
CA MET A 897 -27.94 -3.03 18.65
C MET A 897 -27.74 -2.42 20.04
N TYR A 898 -26.73 -1.56 20.17
CA TYR A 898 -26.38 -0.86 21.42
C TYR A 898 -26.60 0.66 21.36
N ASN A 899 -26.91 1.22 20.18
CA ASN A 899 -27.24 2.64 20.03
C ASN A 899 -28.72 2.91 20.31
N GLN A 900 -28.99 3.55 21.46
CA GLN A 900 -30.35 3.87 21.92
C GLN A 900 -31.15 4.74 20.93
N THR A 901 -30.52 5.68 20.24
CA THR A 901 -31.20 6.59 19.29
C THR A 901 -31.72 5.85 18.05
N HIS A 902 -30.97 4.84 17.60
CA HIS A 902 -31.39 4.01 16.46
C HIS A 902 -32.43 2.98 16.88
N LEU A 903 -32.32 2.44 18.11
CA LEU A 903 -33.38 1.64 18.72
C LEU A 903 -34.69 2.43 18.86
N GLU A 904 -34.63 3.70 19.27
CA GLU A 904 -35.79 4.60 19.30
C GLU A 904 -36.39 4.83 17.91
N THR A 905 -35.57 4.89 16.86
CA THR A 905 -36.05 5.01 15.47
C THR A 905 -36.77 3.75 15.00
N VAL A 906 -36.19 2.57 15.21
CA VAL A 906 -36.81 1.27 14.90
C VAL A 906 -38.10 1.07 15.70
N LYS A 907 -38.08 1.41 17.00
CA LYS A 907 -39.25 1.34 17.88
C LYS A 907 -40.35 2.30 17.46
N LYS A 908 -40.02 3.56 17.13
CA LYS A 908 -40.99 4.54 16.60
C LYS A 908 -41.64 4.07 15.30
N CYS A 909 -40.89 3.41 14.42
CA CYS A 909 -41.41 2.79 13.20
C CYS A 909 -42.38 1.63 13.53
N HIS A 910 -41.99 0.70 14.40
CA HIS A 910 -42.86 -0.38 14.88
C HIS A 910 -44.14 0.16 15.56
N ASP A 911 -44.02 1.12 16.47
CA ASP A 911 -45.14 1.63 17.28
C ASP A 911 -46.14 2.46 16.45
N LEU A 912 -45.74 2.98 15.28
CA LEU A 912 -46.62 3.67 14.33
C LEU A 912 -47.39 2.74 13.38
N PHE A 913 -46.79 1.60 12.99
CA PHE A 913 -47.29 0.77 11.88
C PHE A 913 -47.57 -0.70 12.22
N ASN A 914 -46.93 -1.26 13.26
CA ASN A 914 -46.94 -2.69 13.57
C ASN A 914 -47.62 -3.04 14.91
N VAL A 915 -48.16 -2.04 15.61
CA VAL A 915 -48.95 -2.19 16.84
C VAL A 915 -50.44 -2.08 16.50
N PRO A 916 -51.30 -3.03 16.93
CA PRO A 916 -52.75 -2.91 16.75
C PRO A 916 -53.31 -1.65 17.38
N LYS A 917 -54.24 -0.98 16.68
CA LYS A 917 -54.94 0.21 17.21
C LYS A 917 -55.86 -0.20 18.35
N GLU A 918 -56.09 0.71 19.29
CA GLU A 918 -56.86 0.47 20.51
C GLU A 918 -58.27 -0.10 20.18
N GLY A 919 -58.54 -1.33 20.62
CA GLY A 919 -59.76 -2.08 20.28
C GLY A 919 -59.65 -3.08 19.10
N SER A 920 -58.52 -3.17 18.41
CA SER A 920 -58.23 -4.16 17.36
C SER A 920 -57.23 -5.23 17.84
N SER A 921 -57.39 -6.48 17.37
CA SER A 921 -56.36 -7.52 17.46
C SER A 921 -55.43 -7.55 16.25
N THR A 922 -55.81 -6.91 15.14
CA THR A 922 -55.13 -7.02 13.83
C THR A 922 -54.47 -5.71 13.40
N VAL A 923 -53.45 -5.85 12.55
CA VAL A 923 -52.68 -4.81 11.87
C VAL A 923 -52.86 -4.97 10.36
N SER A 924 -52.99 -3.86 9.64
CA SER A 924 -53.06 -3.82 8.17
C SER A 924 -52.02 -2.86 7.59
N SER A 925 -51.71 -3.01 6.30
CA SER A 925 -50.64 -2.27 5.62
C SER A 925 -50.92 -0.75 5.52
N PRO A 926 -49.87 0.10 5.43
CA PRO A 926 -48.44 -0.21 5.36
C PRO A 926 -47.85 -0.68 6.70
N PHE A 927 -46.86 -1.57 6.62
CA PHE A 927 -46.13 -2.11 7.78
C PHE A 927 -44.73 -1.48 7.88
N CYS A 928 -44.20 -1.33 9.08
CA CYS A 928 -42.79 -1.06 9.31
C CYS A 928 -41.96 -2.32 8.99
N ALA A 929 -41.05 -2.21 8.02
CA ALA A 929 -40.16 -3.29 7.61
C ALA A 929 -38.70 -2.82 7.61
N ALA A 930 -37.79 -3.78 7.75
CA ALA A 930 -36.34 -3.56 7.67
C ALA A 930 -35.72 -4.52 6.65
N SER A 931 -34.51 -4.18 6.21
CA SER A 931 -33.64 -5.06 5.42
C SER A 931 -32.19 -4.88 5.86
N TYR A 932 -31.35 -5.88 5.56
CA TYR A 932 -29.92 -5.81 5.85
C TYR A 932 -29.14 -5.38 4.61
N GLY A 933 -28.41 -4.26 4.67
CA GLY A 933 -27.60 -3.76 3.54
C GLY A 933 -26.24 -4.44 3.35
N SER A 934 -25.94 -5.53 4.06
CA SER A 934 -24.65 -6.22 4.00
C SER A 934 -24.81 -7.73 4.03
N PHE A 935 -24.05 -8.43 3.17
CA PHE A 935 -24.24 -9.85 2.86
C PHE A 935 -22.91 -10.62 2.82
N SER A 936 -22.85 -11.74 3.54
CA SER A 936 -21.73 -12.68 3.55
C SER A 936 -21.53 -13.36 2.18
N ARG A 937 -20.59 -12.86 1.36
CA ARG A 937 -20.33 -13.36 -0.01
C ARG A 937 -19.71 -14.77 -0.07
N GLY A 938 -18.97 -15.19 0.95
CA GLY A 938 -18.36 -16.53 1.03
C GLY A 938 -19.36 -17.67 1.26
N ALA A 939 -19.11 -18.84 0.69
CA ALA A 939 -19.96 -20.03 0.82
C ALA A 939 -19.18 -21.35 0.59
N GLY A 940 -19.66 -22.46 1.16
CA GLY A 940 -18.98 -23.76 1.12
C GLY A 940 -17.99 -23.96 2.27
N ASN A 941 -17.11 -24.95 2.20
CA ASN A 941 -16.02 -25.13 3.17
C ASN A 941 -14.88 -24.11 2.92
N THR A 942 -13.89 -24.06 3.80
CA THR A 942 -12.71 -23.17 3.66
C THR A 942 -12.03 -23.33 2.28
N GLU A 943 -11.96 -24.55 1.74
CA GLU A 943 -11.34 -24.81 0.44
C GLU A 943 -12.13 -24.18 -0.72
N ILE A 944 -13.44 -24.36 -0.79
CA ILE A 944 -14.31 -23.75 -1.81
C ILE A 944 -14.25 -22.22 -1.70
N CYS A 945 -14.22 -21.70 -0.47
CA CYS A 945 -14.10 -20.27 -0.20
C CYS A 945 -12.78 -19.70 -0.76
N LEU A 946 -11.64 -20.29 -0.39
CA LEU A 946 -10.32 -19.85 -0.84
C LEU A 946 -10.13 -20.04 -2.36
N ARG A 947 -10.63 -21.14 -2.94
CA ARG A 947 -10.62 -21.36 -4.40
C ARG A 947 -11.35 -20.28 -5.18
N ARG A 948 -12.41 -19.67 -4.62
CA ARG A 948 -13.13 -18.53 -5.23
C ARG A 948 -12.44 -17.19 -5.04
N SER A 949 -11.45 -17.12 -4.14
CA SER A 949 -10.67 -15.90 -3.85
C SER A 949 -9.36 -15.80 -4.68
N ILE A 950 -9.19 -16.67 -5.69
CA ILE A 950 -8.02 -16.71 -6.58
C ILE A 950 -8.10 -15.55 -7.61
N PRO A 951 -6.97 -14.94 -8.05
CA PRO A 951 -6.99 -13.80 -8.97
C PRO A 951 -7.78 -13.99 -10.28
N TRP A 952 -7.90 -15.23 -10.77
CA TRP A 952 -8.61 -15.54 -12.02
C TRP A 952 -10.13 -15.33 -11.93
N THR A 953 -10.74 -15.41 -10.74
CA THR A 953 -12.16 -15.07 -10.54
C THR A 953 -12.38 -13.59 -10.26
N ARG A 954 -11.41 -12.88 -9.63
CA ARG A 954 -11.47 -11.42 -9.46
C ARG A 954 -11.66 -10.68 -10.78
N ALA A 955 -10.96 -11.08 -11.83
CA ALA A 955 -11.05 -10.47 -13.16
C ALA A 955 -12.46 -10.55 -13.80
N VAL A 956 -13.38 -11.36 -13.26
CA VAL A 956 -14.79 -11.44 -13.70
C VAL A 956 -15.69 -10.52 -12.86
N ASP A 957 -15.43 -10.37 -11.56
CA ASP A 957 -16.20 -9.49 -10.66
C ASP A 957 -15.75 -8.01 -10.73
N GLU A 958 -14.49 -7.74 -11.15
CA GLU A 958 -14.00 -6.39 -11.46
C GLU A 958 -14.78 -5.74 -12.62
N ILE A 959 -15.27 -6.54 -13.58
CA ILE A 959 -16.17 -6.10 -14.67
C ILE A 959 -17.52 -5.60 -14.11
N PHE A 960 -17.91 -6.03 -12.90
CA PHE A 960 -19.10 -5.59 -12.18
C PHE A 960 -18.80 -4.68 -10.98
N GLY A 961 -17.58 -4.14 -10.89
CA GLY A 961 -17.21 -3.09 -9.93
C GLY A 961 -17.14 -3.51 -8.46
N LYS A 962 -16.78 -4.77 -8.15
CA LYS A 962 -16.70 -5.28 -6.77
C LYS A 962 -15.30 -5.82 -6.44
N THR A 963 -14.60 -5.16 -5.52
CA THR A 963 -13.15 -5.34 -5.26
C THR A 963 -12.80 -6.31 -4.12
N ASP A 964 -13.75 -6.62 -3.23
CA ASP A 964 -13.49 -7.36 -1.99
C ASP A 964 -13.24 -8.86 -2.20
N SER A 965 -12.31 -9.43 -1.43
CA SER A 965 -12.12 -10.89 -1.37
C SER A 965 -13.31 -11.60 -0.72
N PHE A 966 -13.76 -12.72 -1.31
CA PHE A 966 -14.88 -13.54 -0.79
C PHE A 966 -14.67 -14.06 0.64
N CYS A 967 -13.41 -14.23 1.06
CA CYS A 967 -13.02 -14.93 2.28
C CYS A 967 -11.77 -14.26 2.88
N SER A 968 -11.71 -14.13 4.21
CA SER A 968 -10.54 -13.67 4.96
C SER A 968 -10.02 -14.78 5.89
N TYR A 969 -8.77 -14.65 6.34
CA TYR A 969 -8.18 -15.53 7.34
C TYR A 969 -8.38 -14.91 8.73
N LEU A 970 -8.90 -15.70 9.68
CA LEU A 970 -8.78 -15.36 11.10
C LEU A 970 -7.31 -15.51 11.50
N TYR A 971 -6.71 -14.43 11.99
CA TYR A 971 -5.38 -14.39 12.58
C TYR A 971 -5.48 -14.00 14.06
N GLY A 972 -4.37 -14.03 14.80
CA GLY A 972 -4.34 -13.60 16.20
C GLY A 972 -2.92 -13.37 16.68
N VAL A 973 -2.71 -12.33 17.48
CA VAL A 973 -1.38 -11.82 17.82
C VAL A 973 -0.91 -12.39 19.15
N ASN A 974 0.02 -13.33 19.09
CA ASN A 974 0.64 -13.93 20.27
C ASN A 974 1.72 -13.01 20.85
N LEU A 975 1.40 -12.31 21.94
CA LEU A 975 2.36 -11.53 22.73
C LEU A 975 3.25 -12.46 23.58
N ILE A 976 4.57 -12.45 23.33
CA ILE A 976 5.55 -13.29 24.03
C ILE A 976 6.66 -12.41 24.63
N ALA A 977 6.91 -12.57 25.94
CA ALA A 977 7.95 -11.86 26.68
C ALA A 977 9.01 -12.82 27.25
N PHE A 978 10.26 -12.34 27.31
CA PHE A 978 11.42 -13.06 27.85
C PHE A 978 11.92 -12.33 29.11
N LEU A 979 11.80 -12.96 30.28
CA LEU A 979 12.03 -12.31 31.59
C LEU A 979 13.02 -13.14 32.44
N PRO A 980 14.33 -12.79 32.49
CA PRO A 980 15.02 -11.70 31.84
C PRO A 980 15.71 -12.11 30.52
N PRO A 981 15.99 -11.17 29.61
CA PRO A 981 16.65 -11.46 28.34
C PRO A 981 18.13 -11.84 28.53
N LYS A 982 18.59 -12.90 27.85
CA LYS A 982 19.99 -13.35 27.82
C LYS A 982 20.62 -13.05 26.45
N ILE A 983 21.70 -12.28 26.44
CA ILE A 983 22.47 -11.97 25.23
C ILE A 983 23.44 -13.13 24.96
N TYR A 984 23.19 -13.91 23.91
CA TYR A 984 24.06 -15.03 23.51
C TYR A 984 25.36 -14.51 22.90
N LYS A 985 26.48 -14.65 23.62
CA LYS A 985 27.83 -14.33 23.11
C LYS A 985 28.44 -15.40 22.20
N ASN A 986 27.81 -16.57 22.05
CA ASN A 986 28.29 -17.64 21.15
C ASN A 986 27.16 -18.63 20.77
N SER A 987 27.06 -18.97 19.49
CA SER A 987 25.97 -19.75 18.90
C SER A 987 25.86 -21.20 19.40
N SER A 988 26.97 -21.80 19.82
CA SER A 988 27.02 -23.17 20.35
C SER A 988 26.22 -23.37 21.64
N SER A 989 25.98 -22.30 22.41
CA SER A 989 25.32 -22.37 23.72
C SER A 989 23.79 -22.43 23.69
N ALA A 990 23.16 -22.25 22.51
CA ALA A 990 21.70 -22.23 22.40
C ALA A 990 21.01 -23.60 22.51
N ARG A 991 21.73 -24.72 22.28
CA ARG A 991 21.14 -26.07 22.13
C ARG A 991 20.77 -26.77 23.45
N THR A 992 20.98 -26.15 24.61
CA THR A 992 20.76 -26.78 25.93
C THR A 992 19.90 -25.95 26.89
N THR A 993 19.38 -24.81 26.47
CA THR A 993 18.60 -23.90 27.33
C THR A 993 17.19 -24.44 27.61
N ARG A 994 16.74 -24.34 28.87
CA ARG A 994 15.42 -24.76 29.34
C ARG A 994 14.63 -23.54 29.81
N TYR A 995 13.31 -23.57 29.64
CA TYR A 995 12.45 -22.38 29.79
C TYR A 995 11.14 -22.70 30.59
N LEU A 996 10.34 -21.75 31.12
CA LEU A 996 9.03 -21.98 31.84
C LEU A 996 7.81 -21.30 31.16
N MET A 997 6.60 -21.93 31.10
CA MET A 997 5.34 -21.37 30.52
C MET A 997 4.39 -20.75 31.54
N LEU A 998 4.03 -19.48 31.31
CA LEU A 998 3.06 -18.72 32.11
C LEU A 998 1.89 -18.23 31.24
N ALA A 999 1.43 -19.07 30.31
CA ALA A 999 0.55 -18.64 29.22
C ALA A 999 -0.92 -18.52 29.62
N VAL A 1000 -1.63 -17.62 28.95
CA VAL A 1000 -3.09 -17.46 29.02
C VAL A 1000 -3.70 -17.91 27.69
N ARG A 1001 -4.97 -18.36 27.70
CA ARG A 1001 -5.79 -18.44 26.49
C ARG A 1001 -6.44 -17.08 26.26
N VAL A 1002 -6.14 -16.42 25.15
CA VAL A 1002 -6.59 -15.05 24.87
C VAL A 1002 -7.27 -14.99 23.50
N SER A 1003 -8.49 -14.46 23.47
CA SER A 1003 -9.13 -13.91 22.25
C SER A 1003 -8.49 -12.54 21.98
N ASP A 1004 -8.26 -12.17 20.72
CA ASP A 1004 -7.15 -11.27 20.34
C ASP A 1004 -7.02 -9.97 21.17
N PHE A 1005 -5.83 -9.71 21.71
CA PHE A 1005 -5.65 -8.75 22.82
C PHE A 1005 -5.38 -7.30 22.37
N LEU A 1006 -5.01 -7.10 21.10
CA LEU A 1006 -4.64 -5.79 20.56
C LEU A 1006 -5.77 -5.12 19.74
N LEU A 1007 -6.76 -5.91 19.32
CA LEU A 1007 -7.97 -5.46 18.65
C LEU A 1007 -9.14 -6.28 19.21
N LEU A 1008 -10.11 -5.63 19.86
CA LEU A 1008 -11.33 -6.29 20.36
C LEU A 1008 -12.24 -6.86 19.25
N GLN A 1009 -11.81 -6.82 17.99
CA GLN A 1009 -12.60 -7.18 16.82
C GLN A 1009 -12.88 -8.69 16.75
N ASP A 1010 -11.84 -9.52 16.94
CA ASP A 1010 -11.93 -10.98 16.85
C ASP A 1010 -12.23 -11.67 18.19
N SER A 1011 -13.32 -11.25 18.84
CA SER A 1011 -13.87 -11.94 20.01
C SER A 1011 -14.61 -13.24 19.58
N PHE A 1012 -14.27 -14.39 20.18
CA PHE A 1012 -14.83 -15.73 19.86
C PHE A 1012 -16.31 -15.97 20.30
N GLY A 1013 -17.11 -14.90 20.36
CA GLY A 1013 -18.54 -14.94 20.69
C GLY A 1013 -19.44 -15.44 19.54
N LEU A 1014 -20.76 -15.33 19.73
CA LEU A 1014 -21.76 -15.63 18.70
C LEU A 1014 -21.84 -14.52 17.62
N ILE A 1015 -21.46 -13.30 18.01
CA ILE A 1015 -21.20 -12.17 17.13
C ILE A 1015 -19.80 -11.66 17.50
N PRO A 1016 -18.92 -11.33 16.53
CA PRO A 1016 -17.65 -10.65 16.81
C PRO A 1016 -17.85 -9.30 17.51
N GLU A 1017 -16.76 -8.69 17.97
CA GLU A 1017 -16.71 -7.37 18.64
C GLU A 1017 -17.49 -7.21 19.97
N ILE A 1018 -18.51 -8.04 20.27
CA ILE A 1018 -19.46 -7.84 21.39
C ILE A 1018 -19.16 -8.69 22.63
N SER A 1019 -18.28 -9.68 22.54
CA SER A 1019 -17.99 -10.63 23.64
C SER A 1019 -16.62 -10.35 24.29
N PRO A 1020 -16.47 -9.32 25.16
CA PRO A 1020 -15.17 -8.87 25.67
C PRO A 1020 -14.43 -9.88 26.58
N GLY A 1021 -15.05 -11.01 26.93
CA GLY A 1021 -14.38 -12.06 27.70
C GLY A 1021 -13.99 -11.64 29.12
N GLU A 1022 -14.69 -10.65 29.69
CA GLU A 1022 -14.31 -9.94 30.93
C GLU A 1022 -14.10 -10.87 32.14
N ILE A 1023 -14.77 -12.02 32.15
CA ILE A 1023 -14.58 -13.06 33.19
C ILE A 1023 -13.85 -14.27 32.62
N SER A 1024 -14.22 -14.72 31.41
CA SER A 1024 -13.71 -15.96 30.81
C SER A 1024 -12.27 -15.90 30.28
N VAL A 1025 -11.74 -14.71 29.99
CA VAL A 1025 -10.39 -14.48 29.43
C VAL A 1025 -9.60 -13.47 30.27
N LEU A 1026 -10.19 -12.29 30.50
CA LEU A 1026 -9.51 -11.10 31.01
C LEU A 1026 -8.93 -11.31 32.43
N THR A 1027 -9.66 -12.02 33.29
CA THR A 1027 -9.23 -12.38 34.66
C THR A 1027 -7.86 -13.08 34.69
N SER A 1028 -7.63 -13.98 33.74
CA SER A 1028 -6.38 -14.73 33.61
C SER A 1028 -5.24 -13.88 33.03
N VAL A 1029 -5.57 -12.92 32.15
CA VAL A 1029 -4.58 -11.93 31.68
C VAL A 1029 -4.12 -11.02 32.82
N ILE A 1030 -5.03 -10.53 33.65
CA ILE A 1030 -4.69 -9.72 34.85
C ILE A 1030 -3.78 -10.52 35.80
N ALA A 1031 -4.02 -11.82 35.99
CA ALA A 1031 -3.19 -12.67 36.83
C ALA A 1031 -1.74 -12.78 36.31
N ILE A 1032 -1.55 -12.97 35.00
CA ILE A 1032 -0.20 -13.05 34.39
C ILE A 1032 0.48 -11.68 34.32
N LEU A 1033 -0.24 -10.58 34.05
CA LEU A 1033 0.33 -9.23 34.11
C LEU A 1033 0.78 -8.86 35.53
N ALA A 1034 0.00 -9.24 36.56
CA ALA A 1034 0.38 -9.05 37.95
C ALA A 1034 1.63 -9.88 38.33
N ALA A 1035 1.71 -11.14 37.88
CA ALA A 1035 2.90 -11.97 38.09
C ALA A 1035 4.14 -11.43 37.34
N ALA A 1036 3.98 -10.98 36.10
CA ALA A 1036 5.05 -10.37 35.31
C ALA A 1036 5.56 -9.07 35.94
N ARG A 1037 4.68 -8.21 36.47
CA ARG A 1037 5.07 -7.05 37.28
C ARG A 1037 5.84 -7.46 38.54
N GLY A 1038 5.43 -8.55 39.20
CA GLY A 1038 6.17 -9.13 40.31
C GLY A 1038 7.59 -9.56 39.94
N ILE A 1039 7.77 -10.22 38.79
CA ILE A 1039 9.10 -10.56 38.25
C ILE A 1039 9.90 -9.29 37.94
N GLY A 1040 9.26 -8.28 37.33
CA GLY A 1040 9.86 -6.99 36.99
C GLY A 1040 10.39 -6.21 38.20
N LEU A 1041 9.60 -6.13 39.28
CA LEU A 1041 10.00 -5.47 40.54
C LEU A 1041 11.24 -6.13 41.18
N HIS A 1042 11.50 -7.39 40.88
CA HIS A 1042 12.69 -8.14 41.34
C HIS A 1042 13.65 -8.51 40.21
N ALA A 1043 13.59 -7.81 39.06
CA ALA A 1043 14.30 -8.19 37.83
C ALA A 1043 15.81 -8.38 38.00
N ASN A 1044 16.47 -7.58 38.83
CA ASN A 1044 17.90 -7.73 39.11
C ASN A 1044 18.23 -9.07 39.80
N SER A 1045 17.37 -9.55 40.70
CA SER A 1045 17.53 -10.84 41.39
C SER A 1045 17.26 -12.01 40.44
N PHE A 1046 16.19 -11.91 39.64
CA PHE A 1046 15.90 -12.90 38.59
C PHE A 1046 17.03 -12.97 37.54
N LYS A 1047 17.58 -11.83 37.12
CA LYS A 1047 18.72 -11.74 36.20
C LYS A 1047 19.97 -12.40 36.77
N LYS A 1048 20.33 -12.09 38.01
CA LYS A 1048 21.49 -12.71 38.68
C LYS A 1048 21.36 -14.23 38.79
N ALA A 1049 20.15 -14.76 38.98
CA ALA A 1049 19.88 -16.21 39.00
C ALA A 1049 19.93 -16.85 37.58
N ALA A 1050 19.39 -16.16 36.58
CA ALA A 1050 19.39 -16.58 35.16
C ALA A 1050 20.80 -16.53 34.53
N GLU A 1051 21.67 -15.62 34.97
CA GLU A 1051 23.08 -15.56 34.55
C GLU A 1051 23.84 -16.84 34.93
N HIS A 1052 23.53 -17.43 36.09
CA HIS A 1052 24.20 -18.61 36.65
C HIS A 1052 23.48 -19.94 36.36
N SER A 1053 22.51 -19.98 35.44
CA SER A 1053 21.76 -21.20 35.12
C SER A 1053 21.38 -21.35 33.64
N ASP A 1054 21.04 -22.60 33.28
CA ASP A 1054 20.44 -23.04 32.02
C ASP A 1054 18.92 -22.82 31.96
N ARG A 1055 18.31 -22.33 33.05
CA ARG A 1055 16.87 -22.19 33.26
C ARG A 1055 16.42 -20.73 33.20
N HIS A 1056 15.49 -20.43 32.31
CA HIS A 1056 15.06 -19.06 31.99
C HIS A 1056 13.53 -18.95 32.02
N VAL A 1057 12.97 -17.81 32.39
CA VAL A 1057 11.52 -17.60 32.32
C VAL A 1057 11.20 -16.87 31.02
N ILE A 1058 10.92 -17.63 29.96
CA ILE A 1058 9.99 -17.14 28.91
C ILE A 1058 8.58 -17.24 29.52
N VAL A 1059 7.60 -17.18 28.64
CA VAL A 1059 6.29 -17.79 28.77
C VAL A 1059 6.25 -19.12 27.94
N ALA A 1060 7.21 -20.08 28.12
CA ALA A 1060 7.22 -21.55 27.73
C ALA A 1060 8.40 -22.34 28.40
N PHE A 1061 8.49 -23.58 29.02
CA PHE A 1061 7.66 -24.69 29.62
C PHE A 1061 8.47 -25.55 30.71
N PHE A 1062 8.06 -25.64 32.00
CA PHE A 1062 8.82 -26.24 33.15
C PHE A 1062 9.16 -27.76 33.03
N ASP A 1063 10.18 -28.25 33.76
CA ASP A 1063 10.72 -29.63 33.61
C ASP A 1063 10.19 -30.69 34.62
N GLY A 1064 9.72 -30.29 35.79
CA GLY A 1064 9.29 -31.18 36.89
C GLY A 1064 7.88 -30.86 37.36
N LEU A 1065 6.92 -31.77 37.12
CA LEU A 1065 5.50 -31.55 37.47
C LEU A 1065 5.28 -31.46 38.99
N LYS A 1066 5.95 -32.33 39.77
CA LYS A 1066 5.83 -32.35 41.23
C LYS A 1066 6.39 -31.07 41.85
N ASP A 1067 7.64 -30.74 41.55
CA ASP A 1067 8.32 -29.55 42.06
C ASP A 1067 7.56 -28.26 41.69
N LEU A 1068 6.96 -28.21 40.49
CA LEU A 1068 6.08 -27.13 40.05
C LEU A 1068 4.80 -27.05 40.89
N LEU A 1069 4.11 -28.17 41.12
CA LEU A 1069 2.90 -28.22 41.95
C LEU A 1069 3.18 -27.80 43.40
N ASP A 1070 4.28 -28.26 43.99
CA ASP A 1070 4.70 -27.85 45.34
C ASP A 1070 5.01 -26.34 45.40
N SER A 1071 5.65 -25.78 44.35
CA SER A 1071 5.94 -24.34 44.23
C SER A 1071 4.66 -23.48 44.08
N LEU A 1072 3.71 -23.93 43.25
CA LEU A 1072 2.40 -23.29 43.06
C LEU A 1072 1.59 -23.31 44.37
N SER A 1073 1.57 -24.45 45.06
CA SER A 1073 0.90 -24.64 46.35
C SER A 1073 1.45 -23.69 47.43
N ALA A 1074 2.78 -23.54 47.50
CA ALA A 1074 3.42 -22.58 48.40
C ALA A 1074 3.09 -21.12 48.08
N GLY A 1075 2.86 -20.77 46.81
CA GLY A 1075 2.42 -19.42 46.40
C GLY A 1075 0.98 -19.12 46.76
N ILE A 1076 0.07 -20.09 46.57
CA ILE A 1076 -1.33 -19.99 46.97
C ILE A 1076 -1.45 -19.88 48.49
N THR A 1077 -0.69 -20.70 49.23
CA THR A 1077 -0.67 -20.70 50.71
C THR A 1077 -0.15 -19.37 51.27
N ALA A 1078 0.93 -18.82 50.70
CA ALA A 1078 1.49 -17.53 51.12
C ALA A 1078 0.57 -16.33 50.85
N ALA A 1079 -0.34 -16.44 49.87
CA ALA A 1079 -1.37 -15.45 49.58
C ALA A 1079 -2.72 -15.74 50.29
N GLY A 1080 -2.76 -16.73 51.19
CA GLY A 1080 -3.89 -17.00 52.10
C GLY A 1080 -4.96 -17.95 51.58
N GLY A 1081 -4.70 -18.69 50.49
CA GLY A 1081 -5.59 -19.72 49.95
C GLY A 1081 -5.09 -21.15 50.16
N SER A 1082 -5.82 -22.13 49.61
CA SER A 1082 -5.43 -23.54 49.58
C SER A 1082 -5.57 -24.11 48.17
N LEU A 1083 -4.56 -24.89 47.72
CA LEU A 1083 -4.60 -25.60 46.44
C LEU A 1083 -5.23 -26.99 46.63
N VAL A 1084 -6.15 -27.36 45.74
CA VAL A 1084 -6.68 -28.74 45.63
C VAL A 1084 -5.96 -29.42 44.47
N TYR A 1085 -5.35 -30.58 44.72
CA TYR A 1085 -4.70 -31.36 43.68
C TYR A 1085 -5.70 -32.18 42.86
N PRO A 1086 -5.47 -32.36 41.54
CA PRO A 1086 -6.26 -33.28 40.72
C PRO A 1086 -6.05 -34.74 41.16
N THR A 1087 -7.08 -35.56 41.00
CA THR A 1087 -6.99 -37.02 41.12
C THR A 1087 -6.30 -37.63 39.88
N GLY A 1088 -5.78 -38.85 39.98
CA GLY A 1088 -4.92 -39.46 38.95
C GLY A 1088 -5.53 -39.49 37.53
N ASP A 1089 -6.85 -39.66 37.44
CA ASP A 1089 -7.59 -39.82 36.18
C ASP A 1089 -8.22 -38.51 35.66
N SER A 1090 -7.77 -37.34 36.15
CA SER A 1090 -8.36 -36.05 35.79
C SER A 1090 -8.01 -35.65 34.35
N SER A 1091 -9.03 -35.42 33.51
CA SER A 1091 -8.87 -34.74 32.22
C SER A 1091 -8.43 -33.27 32.44
N MET A 1092 -7.74 -32.69 31.45
CA MET A 1092 -7.29 -31.29 31.50
C MET A 1092 -8.26 -30.40 30.70
N PRO A 1093 -8.55 -29.15 31.13
CA PRO A 1093 -9.47 -28.27 30.39
C PRO A 1093 -8.83 -27.63 29.13
N PRO A 1094 -9.66 -27.17 28.16
CA PRO A 1094 -9.24 -26.50 26.93
C PRO A 1094 -8.31 -25.31 27.20
N SER A 1095 -7.03 -25.46 26.82
CA SER A 1095 -5.94 -24.57 27.24
C SER A 1095 -4.86 -24.43 26.17
N SER A 1096 -4.07 -23.36 26.26
CA SER A 1096 -2.96 -23.05 25.36
C SER A 1096 -1.81 -24.07 25.40
N TRP A 1097 -1.84 -25.05 26.32
CA TRP A 1097 -0.92 -26.20 26.33
C TRP A 1097 -1.25 -27.26 25.26
N TYR A 1098 -2.52 -27.42 24.87
CA TYR A 1098 -2.96 -28.47 23.94
C TYR A 1098 -2.16 -28.55 22.62
N PRO A 1099 -1.83 -27.45 21.91
CA PRO A 1099 -1.06 -27.54 20.66
C PRO A 1099 0.34 -28.08 20.89
N PHE A 1100 0.99 -27.68 21.99
CA PHE A 1100 2.33 -28.17 22.35
C PHE A 1100 2.30 -29.65 22.73
N ALA A 1101 1.31 -30.07 23.54
CA ALA A 1101 1.11 -31.47 23.90
C ALA A 1101 0.86 -32.37 22.68
N ARG A 1102 0.10 -31.87 21.70
CA ARG A 1102 -0.21 -32.59 20.44
C ARG A 1102 1.01 -32.77 19.54
N VAL A 1103 1.96 -31.83 19.57
CA VAL A 1103 3.24 -31.93 18.84
C VAL A 1103 4.29 -32.74 19.61
N ASN A 1104 4.31 -32.62 20.94
CA ASN A 1104 5.20 -33.39 21.80
C ASN A 1104 4.54 -33.71 23.17
N PRO A 1105 4.03 -34.95 23.36
CA PRO A 1105 3.40 -35.37 24.61
C PRO A 1105 4.31 -35.37 25.85
N SER A 1106 5.64 -35.19 25.71
CA SER A 1106 6.55 -35.09 26.86
C SER A 1106 6.55 -33.71 27.53
N ILE A 1107 5.89 -32.70 26.94
CA ILE A 1107 5.77 -31.35 27.49
C ILE A 1107 4.73 -31.36 28.62
N LYS A 1108 5.18 -31.21 29.86
CA LYS A 1108 4.33 -31.22 31.06
C LYS A 1108 3.56 -29.91 31.20
N GLY A 1109 2.25 -29.97 31.39
CA GLY A 1109 1.37 -28.80 31.57
C GLY A 1109 0.69 -28.78 32.94
N VAL A 1110 0.30 -27.59 33.38
CA VAL A 1110 -0.59 -27.34 34.53
C VAL A 1110 -1.51 -26.18 34.15
N VAL A 1111 -2.78 -26.24 34.52
CA VAL A 1111 -3.73 -25.11 34.46
C VAL A 1111 -4.16 -24.78 35.88
N LEU A 1112 -4.15 -23.49 36.22
CA LEU A 1112 -4.80 -22.97 37.42
C LEU A 1112 -6.23 -22.56 37.04
N ALA A 1113 -7.20 -22.98 37.85
CA ALA A 1113 -8.62 -22.70 37.62
C ALA A 1113 -9.37 -22.55 38.97
N PRO A 1114 -10.45 -21.75 39.03
CA PRO A 1114 -11.30 -21.64 40.22
C PRO A 1114 -12.29 -22.82 40.36
N PHE A 1115 -12.16 -23.86 39.55
CA PHE A 1115 -13.03 -25.03 39.52
C PHE A 1115 -12.20 -26.33 39.55
N LYS A 1116 -12.78 -27.40 40.08
CA LYS A 1116 -12.12 -28.72 40.17
C LYS A 1116 -12.33 -29.57 38.92
N ASP A 1117 -13.59 -29.85 38.58
CA ASP A 1117 -13.93 -30.91 37.60
C ASP A 1117 -14.63 -30.40 36.32
N LYS A 1118 -15.31 -29.24 36.36
CA LYS A 1118 -16.12 -28.66 35.27
C LYS A 1118 -16.22 -27.14 35.40
N TYR A 1119 -16.51 -26.43 34.32
CA TYR A 1119 -16.77 -24.99 34.37
C TYR A 1119 -18.00 -24.68 35.24
N GLU A 1120 -17.82 -23.90 36.30
CA GLU A 1120 -18.92 -23.47 37.18
C GLU A 1120 -19.65 -22.22 36.63
N TYR A 1121 -18.92 -21.39 35.88
CA TYR A 1121 -19.41 -20.14 35.30
C TYR A 1121 -20.27 -20.39 34.06
N ARG A 1122 -21.49 -19.84 34.04
CA ARG A 1122 -22.56 -20.24 33.09
C ARG A 1122 -22.65 -19.41 31.81
N ARG A 1123 -21.71 -18.48 31.58
CA ARG A 1123 -21.74 -17.48 30.49
C ARG A 1123 -20.43 -17.38 29.69
N VAL A 1124 -19.62 -18.44 29.67
CA VAL A 1124 -18.39 -18.52 28.87
C VAL A 1124 -18.67 -18.15 27.40
N ASN A 1125 -17.88 -17.25 26.82
CA ASN A 1125 -18.02 -16.74 25.44
C ASN A 1125 -19.44 -16.21 25.10
N SER A 1126 -20.14 -15.68 26.10
CA SER A 1126 -21.45 -15.04 25.95
C SER A 1126 -21.31 -13.55 25.60
N MET A 1127 -22.28 -13.02 24.85
CA MET A 1127 -22.50 -11.57 24.72
C MET A 1127 -22.85 -10.93 26.09
N LEU A 1128 -23.22 -11.76 27.08
CA LEU A 1128 -23.56 -11.36 28.45
C LEU A 1128 -22.46 -11.71 29.48
N ASP A 1129 -21.21 -11.90 29.03
CA ASP A 1129 -20.04 -12.17 29.89
C ASP A 1129 -19.60 -10.97 30.77
N ARG A 1130 -20.32 -9.83 30.69
CA ARG A 1130 -20.06 -8.61 31.49
C ARG A 1130 -21.14 -8.29 32.55
N ALA A 1131 -22.32 -8.92 32.47
CA ALA A 1131 -23.52 -8.34 33.07
C ALA A 1131 -23.92 -8.90 34.45
N GLY A 1132 -24.24 -8.01 35.41
CA GLY A 1132 -25.04 -8.31 36.60
C GLY A 1132 -24.31 -8.76 37.89
N TRP A 1133 -22.98 -8.67 37.94
CA TRP A 1133 -22.17 -9.01 39.11
C TRP A 1133 -22.37 -8.04 40.30
N THR A 1134 -22.20 -8.54 41.54
CA THR A 1134 -22.16 -7.70 42.74
C THR A 1134 -20.75 -7.19 43.05
N ALA A 1135 -20.67 -6.13 43.87
CA ALA A 1135 -19.40 -5.66 44.44
C ALA A 1135 -18.67 -6.75 45.27
N GLU A 1136 -19.42 -7.69 45.86
CA GLU A 1136 -18.87 -8.86 46.56
C GLU A 1136 -18.23 -9.85 45.57
N GLN A 1137 -18.91 -10.18 44.47
CA GLN A 1137 -18.34 -11.05 43.41
C GLN A 1137 -17.08 -10.43 42.79
N HIS A 1138 -17.06 -9.11 42.53
CA HIS A 1138 -15.85 -8.40 42.10
C HIS A 1138 -14.70 -8.51 43.14
N SER A 1139 -15.00 -8.41 44.43
CA SER A 1139 -14.02 -8.56 45.51
C SER A 1139 -13.42 -9.98 45.57
N THR A 1140 -14.26 -11.00 45.36
CA THR A 1140 -13.85 -12.42 45.29
C THR A 1140 -12.95 -12.67 44.10
N ALA A 1141 -13.32 -12.27 42.89
CA ALA A 1141 -12.48 -12.45 41.70
C ALA A 1141 -11.13 -11.72 41.82
N ILE A 1142 -11.09 -10.50 42.36
CA ILE A 1142 -9.82 -9.80 42.66
C ILE A 1142 -8.95 -10.62 43.63
N SER A 1143 -9.55 -11.36 44.57
CA SER A 1143 -8.84 -12.27 45.47
C SER A 1143 -8.29 -13.49 44.73
N GLU A 1144 -9.09 -14.15 43.90
CA GLU A 1144 -8.70 -15.31 43.08
C GLU A 1144 -7.57 -14.97 42.08
N ILE A 1145 -7.67 -13.83 41.39
CA ILE A 1145 -6.64 -13.31 40.49
C ILE A 1145 -5.33 -13.05 41.26
N THR A 1146 -5.42 -12.49 42.48
CA THR A 1146 -4.24 -12.25 43.34
C THR A 1146 -3.59 -13.57 43.78
N LEU A 1147 -4.39 -14.60 44.11
CA LEU A 1147 -3.91 -15.94 44.45
C LEU A 1147 -3.20 -16.60 43.26
N ALA A 1148 -3.83 -16.58 42.07
CA ALA A 1148 -3.25 -17.15 40.85
C ALA A 1148 -1.94 -16.46 40.44
N ALA A 1149 -1.90 -15.12 40.47
CA ALA A 1149 -0.69 -14.33 40.22
C ALA A 1149 0.44 -14.68 41.21
N SER A 1150 0.11 -14.90 42.48
CA SER A 1150 1.08 -15.24 43.53
C SER A 1150 1.64 -16.66 43.36
N ALA A 1151 0.80 -17.60 42.93
CA ALA A 1151 1.21 -18.96 42.54
C ALA A 1151 2.23 -18.91 41.39
N VAL A 1152 1.89 -18.20 40.32
CA VAL A 1152 2.70 -18.06 39.10
C VAL A 1152 4.04 -17.38 39.39
N LEU A 1153 4.04 -16.26 40.14
CA LEU A 1153 5.26 -15.55 40.52
C LEU A 1153 6.22 -16.44 41.32
N ARG A 1154 5.70 -17.25 42.26
CA ARG A 1154 6.54 -18.13 43.07
C ARG A 1154 7.11 -19.29 42.26
N ALA A 1155 6.28 -19.94 41.43
CA ALA A 1155 6.76 -20.96 40.49
C ALA A 1155 7.88 -20.42 39.57
N ALA A 1156 7.76 -19.19 39.07
CA ALA A 1156 8.81 -18.57 38.26
C ALA A 1156 10.12 -18.37 39.04
N ALA A 1157 10.04 -17.96 40.30
CA ALA A 1157 11.19 -17.82 41.19
C ALA A 1157 11.85 -19.16 41.53
N ASP A 1158 11.06 -20.20 41.77
CA ASP A 1158 11.54 -21.57 42.01
C ASP A 1158 12.23 -22.15 40.76
N TYR A 1159 11.75 -21.86 39.55
CA TYR A 1159 12.37 -22.36 38.30
C TYR A 1159 13.82 -21.90 38.12
N VAL A 1160 14.05 -20.58 38.27
CA VAL A 1160 15.37 -19.95 38.14
C VAL A 1160 16.26 -20.18 39.36
N ARG A 1161 15.76 -20.90 40.38
CA ARG A 1161 16.41 -21.13 41.68
C ARG A 1161 16.75 -19.82 42.41
N LEU A 1162 15.81 -18.86 42.40
CA LEU A 1162 15.96 -17.56 43.07
C LEU A 1162 16.30 -17.75 44.55
N ASP A 1163 17.18 -16.90 45.10
CA ASP A 1163 17.65 -17.00 46.48
C ASP A 1163 16.49 -17.13 47.50
N PRO A 1164 16.53 -18.08 48.46
CA PRO A 1164 15.43 -18.30 49.40
C PRO A 1164 14.98 -17.06 50.20
N SER A 1165 15.90 -16.14 50.52
CA SER A 1165 15.58 -14.91 51.25
C SER A 1165 14.82 -13.89 50.40
N VAL A 1166 15.12 -13.82 49.10
CA VAL A 1166 14.36 -13.01 48.13
C VAL A 1166 13.03 -13.69 47.83
N ARG A 1167 13.03 -15.02 47.68
CA ARG A 1167 11.84 -15.85 47.37
C ARG A 1167 10.75 -15.73 48.43
N SER A 1168 11.11 -15.59 49.71
CA SER A 1168 10.15 -15.35 50.80
C SER A 1168 9.56 -13.94 50.83
N SER A 1169 10.20 -12.96 50.15
CA SER A 1169 9.73 -11.56 50.07
C SER A 1169 8.83 -11.25 48.86
N LEU A 1170 8.62 -12.21 47.96
CA LEU A 1170 7.81 -12.03 46.76
C LEU A 1170 6.31 -11.89 47.12
N THR A 1171 5.72 -10.76 46.74
CA THR A 1171 4.30 -10.44 46.99
C THR A 1171 3.65 -9.78 45.77
N ILE A 1172 2.38 -10.11 45.51
CA ILE A 1172 1.56 -9.42 44.51
C ILE A 1172 0.84 -8.25 45.17
N ASP A 1173 0.92 -7.05 44.59
CA ASP A 1173 0.14 -5.92 45.06
C ASP A 1173 -1.34 -6.06 44.67
N ARG A 1174 -2.19 -6.34 45.68
CA ARG A 1174 -3.65 -6.41 45.52
C ARG A 1174 -4.27 -5.07 45.11
N LYS A 1175 -3.60 -3.92 45.33
CA LYS A 1175 -4.05 -2.63 44.78
C LYS A 1175 -3.83 -2.57 43.27
N PHE A 1176 -2.66 -2.96 42.76
CA PHE A 1176 -2.41 -3.09 41.32
C PHE A 1176 -3.41 -4.03 40.64
N VAL A 1177 -3.68 -5.22 41.20
CA VAL A 1177 -4.71 -6.14 40.67
C VAL A 1177 -6.08 -5.47 40.63
N ARG A 1178 -6.48 -4.77 41.69
CA ARG A 1178 -7.74 -4.02 41.74
C ARG A 1178 -7.79 -2.85 40.73
N VAL A 1179 -6.67 -2.18 40.47
CA VAL A 1179 -6.60 -1.09 39.49
C VAL A 1179 -6.71 -1.62 38.06
N LEU A 1180 -6.01 -2.71 37.71
CA LEU A 1180 -6.18 -3.36 36.39
C LEU A 1180 -7.64 -3.80 36.20
N PHE A 1181 -8.19 -4.52 37.17
CA PHE A 1181 -9.57 -5.02 37.11
C PHE A 1181 -10.57 -3.87 36.91
N VAL A 1182 -10.43 -2.77 37.64
CA VAL A 1182 -11.34 -1.61 37.52
C VAL A 1182 -11.12 -0.80 36.24
N GLN A 1183 -9.87 -0.64 35.76
CA GLN A 1183 -9.64 0.11 34.51
C GLN A 1183 -10.09 -0.67 33.28
N LEU A 1184 -9.80 -1.97 33.20
CA LEU A 1184 -10.28 -2.82 32.10
C LEU A 1184 -11.82 -2.97 32.10
N TYR A 1185 -12.46 -2.96 33.28
CA TYR A 1185 -13.92 -2.98 33.41
C TYR A 1185 -14.60 -1.65 33.04
N LEU A 1186 -13.91 -0.50 33.19
CA LEU A 1186 -14.47 0.83 32.87
C LEU A 1186 -14.11 1.32 31.46
N PHE A 1187 -12.99 0.89 30.88
CA PHE A 1187 -12.50 1.31 29.57
C PHE A 1187 -12.54 0.16 28.55
N ASN A 1188 -13.74 -0.24 28.14
CA ASN A 1188 -13.92 -1.09 26.94
C ASN A 1188 -13.45 -0.39 25.64
N HIS A 1189 -13.10 0.91 25.69
CA HIS A 1189 -12.29 1.59 24.67
C HIS A 1189 -11.26 2.55 25.30
N LEU A 1190 -10.16 2.79 24.58
CA LEU A 1190 -9.17 3.88 24.70
C LEU A 1190 -8.05 3.89 25.76
N LEU A 1191 -8.10 3.19 26.91
CA LEU A 1191 -7.00 3.27 27.92
C LEU A 1191 -6.51 1.93 28.46
N PHE A 1192 -5.44 1.41 27.83
CA PHE A 1192 -4.62 0.33 28.42
C PHE A 1192 -3.09 0.51 28.27
N PHE A 1193 -2.61 1.15 27.20
CA PHE A 1193 -1.17 1.34 26.97
C PHE A 1193 -0.43 2.12 28.07
N THR A 1194 -1.13 2.95 28.85
CA THR A 1194 -0.56 3.73 29.96
C THR A 1194 -0.26 2.92 31.24
N LEU A 1195 -0.67 1.65 31.31
CA LEU A 1195 -0.51 0.79 32.48
C LEU A 1195 0.63 -0.26 32.37
N LEU A 1196 1.21 -0.38 31.16
CA LEU A 1196 2.23 -1.39 30.82
C LEU A 1196 3.67 -0.81 30.75
N PHE A 1197 3.81 0.49 31.01
CA PHE A 1197 5.07 1.21 31.25
C PHE A 1197 5.30 1.42 32.76
#